data_AF-A0A8C0QG63-F1
#
_entry.id   AF-A0A8C0QG63-F1
#
_cell.length_a   1.000
_cell.length_b   1.000
_cell.length_c   1.000
_cell.angle_alpha   90.00
_cell.angle_beta   90.00
_cell.angle_gamma   90.00
#
_symmetry.space_group_name_H-M   'P 1'
#
loop_
_entity.id
_entity.type
_entity.pdbx_description
1 polymer ?
#
loop_
_entity_poly.entity_id
_entity_poly.type
_entity_poly.pdbx_seq_one_letter_code
_entity_poly.pdbx_strand_id
1 'polypeptide(L)'
;MRTQGAPAAGGEGAARRAPAPAPAPGPGPRLAPERRIPGVTAAPGVTSAPGKSTRGAQGPPIGLNRPRARGGGLPVGEGAEGGAPVSIAGHAPQPNSRSGPAHWRRDPCAPRRTLVSSPGDPIGWKAVGSYCQQPIGTQDGPRGGGENTPRPPLPQEPIEKSNSEALPEVGGRGKMAAAKGGWCLCELLRFFYSLFLPGLTVCGTLCVCLFVILWGIRLLLQKKKESVSTSKNGKKQTVVAFFHPYCNAGGGGERVLWCALRALQKKYPEAVYVVYTGDVDVSGQQILEGAFQRFNIKLTHPVKFVFLRKRYLVEDSLYPHFTLLGQSLGSIFLGWEALMQCVPDVYIDSMGYAFTLPLFKYLGGCHVGSYVHYPTISTDMLSVVKNQNVGFNNAAFITRNPFLSKLKLIYYYLFAFIYGLVGSCSDVVMVNSSWTLNHILSLWKVGNCTNIVYPPCDVQTFLDIPLREKKTTPGHLLVSVGQFRPEKNHPLQIKAFAKLLNKKVAEPLPSLKLVLIGGCRNQDDELRVNQLRRLSEDLGIQEDVEFKINIPFDELKHYLSEATIGLHTMWNEHFGIGVVECMAAGTIILAHNSGGPKLDIVVPHQREITGFLAESEEDYAETMVHILSMSEEKRLQIRSNARASVSRFSDQEFELAFLSSVENLLK
;
A
#
# COMPACT_ATOMS: atom_id res chain seq x y z
N MET A 1 42.10 21.99 42.84
CA MET A 1 41.02 22.39 43.78
C MET A 1 40.22 23.55 43.17
N ARG A 2 38.99 23.81 43.64
CA ARG A 2 38.20 25.00 43.26
C ARG A 2 38.32 26.09 44.33
N THR A 3 38.47 27.34 43.88
CA THR A 3 37.99 28.60 44.49
C THR A 3 38.20 29.66 43.41
N GLN A 4 37.15 30.16 42.74
CA GLN A 4 36.25 31.24 43.17
C GLN A 4 36.97 32.56 43.49
N GLY A 5 36.65 33.58 42.69
CA GLY A 5 37.03 34.97 42.86
C GLY A 5 36.03 35.90 42.16
N ALA A 6 35.64 36.96 42.85
CA ALA A 6 34.75 38.06 42.47
C ALA A 6 35.26 39.33 43.24
N PRO A 7 34.79 40.59 43.06
CA PRO A 7 33.49 41.01 42.50
C PRO A 7 33.50 42.34 41.66
N ALA A 8 32.30 42.94 41.48
CA ALA A 8 32.01 44.37 41.18
C ALA A 8 32.31 44.91 39.76
N ALA A 9 31.56 45.88 39.18
CA ALA A 9 30.23 46.45 39.50
C ALA A 9 29.63 47.25 38.29
N GLY A 10 28.32 47.59 38.35
CA GLY A 10 27.58 48.42 37.36
C GLY A 10 26.95 47.61 36.20
N GLY A 11 25.73 47.86 35.68
CA GLY A 11 24.74 48.94 35.93
C GLY A 11 25.03 50.19 35.07
N GLU A 12 24.16 50.70 34.20
CA GLU A 12 22.78 50.38 33.75
C GLU A 12 22.75 50.50 32.18
N GLY A 13 21.75 50.20 31.35
CA GLY A 13 20.32 49.96 31.50
C GLY A 13 19.51 50.79 30.47
N ALA A 14 19.51 50.40 29.19
CA ALA A 14 18.72 51.11 28.15
C ALA A 14 18.30 50.18 26.99
N ALA A 15 16.98 50.12 26.70
CA ALA A 15 16.44 49.33 25.60
C ALA A 15 16.58 50.01 24.23
N ARG A 16 16.70 49.23 23.15
CA ARG A 16 16.63 49.72 21.75
C ARG A 16 15.42 49.14 21.00
N ARG A 17 14.88 49.94 20.09
CA ARG A 17 13.58 49.74 19.42
C ARG A 17 13.69 48.88 18.16
N ALA A 18 12.54 48.40 17.68
CA ALA A 18 12.36 47.73 16.40
C ALA A 18 12.77 48.60 15.18
N PRO A 19 13.13 48.00 14.04
CA PRO A 19 13.54 48.72 12.82
C PRO A 19 12.38 49.41 12.09
N ALA A 20 12.70 50.44 11.30
CA ALA A 20 11.75 51.21 10.51
C ALA A 20 11.66 50.72 9.04
N PRO A 21 10.53 50.92 8.34
CA PRO A 21 10.33 50.52 6.95
C PRO A 21 11.03 51.44 5.93
N ALA A 22 11.22 50.94 4.71
CA ALA A 22 11.88 51.63 3.60
C ALA A 22 10.98 52.70 2.92
N PRO A 23 11.57 53.73 2.28
CA PRO A 23 10.83 54.84 1.67
C PRO A 23 10.31 54.54 0.24
N ALA A 24 9.24 55.22 -0.16
CA ALA A 24 8.68 55.19 -1.51
C ALA A 24 9.20 56.36 -2.40
N PRO A 25 9.30 56.19 -3.73
CA PRO A 25 9.82 57.23 -4.64
C PRO A 25 8.80 58.31 -5.03
N GLY A 26 9.29 59.53 -5.27
CA GLY A 26 8.51 60.70 -5.74
C GLY A 26 8.55 60.94 -7.27
N PRO A 27 7.87 61.99 -7.78
CA PRO A 27 7.43 62.05 -9.19
C PRO A 27 8.04 63.14 -10.10
N GLY A 28 7.91 62.95 -11.43
CA GLY A 28 8.06 63.99 -12.47
C GLY A 28 9.44 64.04 -13.16
N PRO A 29 9.55 64.45 -14.44
CA PRO A 29 8.85 65.60 -15.05
C PRO A 29 8.09 65.32 -16.39
N ARG A 30 7.69 66.38 -17.14
CA ARG A 30 6.89 66.36 -18.40
C ARG A 30 7.33 67.46 -19.42
N LEU A 31 6.76 67.37 -20.65
CA LEU A 31 6.74 68.30 -21.84
C LEU A 31 7.68 67.83 -22.99
N ALA A 32 7.35 67.62 -24.28
CA ALA A 32 6.34 68.10 -25.29
C ALA A 32 6.93 69.14 -26.31
N PRO A 33 6.45 69.36 -27.58
CA PRO A 33 5.40 68.70 -28.41
C PRO A 33 5.68 68.49 -29.96
N GLU A 34 4.69 67.91 -30.69
CA GLU A 34 4.29 68.03 -32.14
C GLU A 34 5.23 67.89 -33.40
N ARG A 35 4.80 67.12 -34.44
CA ARG A 35 4.20 67.63 -35.74
C ARG A 35 3.84 66.56 -36.84
N ARG A 36 2.56 66.58 -37.30
CA ARG A 36 1.94 66.39 -38.67
C ARG A 36 2.44 65.29 -39.67
N ILE A 37 1.62 64.33 -40.18
CA ILE A 37 0.51 64.35 -41.22
C ILE A 37 1.03 64.32 -42.69
N PRO A 38 0.40 63.66 -43.72
CA PRO A 38 -0.94 62.99 -43.84
C PRO A 38 -0.87 61.45 -44.08
N GLY A 39 -1.93 60.63 -44.29
CA GLY A 39 -3.40 60.73 -44.47
C GLY A 39 -4.01 59.28 -44.54
N VAL A 40 -5.23 58.94 -44.98
CA VAL A 40 -6.48 59.66 -45.33
C VAL A 40 -7.67 58.65 -45.45
N THR A 41 -8.88 58.98 -44.94
CA THR A 41 -10.22 58.29 -45.10
C THR A 41 -10.41 56.79 -44.74
N ALA A 42 -11.57 56.29 -44.26
CA ALA A 42 -12.78 56.90 -43.67
C ALA A 42 -13.62 55.84 -42.87
N ALA A 43 -14.55 56.29 -42.02
CA ALA A 43 -15.57 55.52 -41.26
C ALA A 43 -17.00 55.85 -41.79
N PRO A 44 -18.18 55.50 -41.20
CA PRO A 44 -18.53 54.80 -39.93
C PRO A 44 -19.48 53.57 -40.17
N GLY A 45 -20.24 52.96 -39.22
CA GLY A 45 -20.56 53.18 -37.78
C GLY A 45 -21.28 51.95 -37.15
N VAL A 46 -21.46 51.80 -35.82
CA VAL A 46 -22.52 52.39 -34.95
C VAL A 46 -23.93 51.80 -35.26
N THR A 47 -24.77 51.17 -34.39
CA THR A 47 -24.83 50.75 -32.94
C THR A 47 -26.07 49.80 -32.76
N SER A 48 -26.42 49.06 -31.68
CA SER A 48 -25.87 48.65 -30.36
C SER A 48 -26.71 47.48 -29.75
N ALA A 49 -26.46 47.06 -28.50
CA ALA A 49 -27.35 46.23 -27.65
C ALA A 49 -28.50 47.08 -27.01
N PRO A 50 -29.45 46.56 -26.16
CA PRO A 50 -29.64 45.19 -25.60
C PRO A 50 -31.11 44.66 -25.61
N GLY A 51 -31.41 43.52 -24.96
CA GLY A 51 -32.80 43.12 -24.65
C GLY A 51 -32.97 41.73 -23.98
N LYS A 52 -34.00 41.56 -23.14
CA LYS A 52 -34.40 40.28 -22.49
C LYS A 52 -35.87 39.92 -22.84
N SER A 53 -36.20 38.64 -22.69
CA SER A 53 -37.38 38.15 -21.90
C SER A 53 -38.56 37.43 -22.59
N THR A 54 -38.92 36.28 -21.97
CA THR A 54 -40.26 35.70 -21.71
C THR A 54 -41.17 35.09 -22.80
N ARG A 55 -41.61 33.84 -22.47
CA ARG A 55 -42.90 33.16 -22.79
C ARG A 55 -43.15 32.75 -24.26
N GLY A 56 -43.88 31.66 -24.55
CA GLY A 56 -44.31 30.57 -23.66
C GLY A 56 -45.49 29.73 -24.19
N ALA A 57 -45.37 28.40 -24.10
CA ALA A 57 -46.41 27.34 -24.09
C ALA A 57 -47.52 27.30 -25.18
N GLN A 58 -47.64 26.16 -25.89
CA GLN A 58 -48.81 25.24 -25.92
C GLN A 58 -48.68 24.17 -27.04
N GLY A 59 -49.24 22.97 -26.81
CA GLY A 59 -49.58 21.95 -27.83
C GLY A 59 -51.11 21.84 -27.97
N PRO A 60 -51.74 20.70 -28.31
CA PRO A 60 -51.23 19.33 -28.61
C PRO A 60 -51.84 18.85 -29.98
N PRO A 61 -52.35 17.60 -30.24
CA PRO A 61 -52.15 16.25 -29.68
C PRO A 61 -51.87 15.14 -30.76
N ILE A 62 -51.98 13.84 -30.37
CA ILE A 62 -52.05 12.62 -31.23
C ILE A 62 -50.71 12.19 -31.90
N GLY A 63 -50.35 10.90 -32.02
CA GLY A 63 -50.88 9.67 -31.39
C GLY A 63 -50.52 8.36 -32.12
N LEU A 64 -50.07 7.35 -31.35
CA LEU A 64 -50.00 5.89 -31.64
C LEU A 64 -48.93 5.26 -32.58
N ASN A 65 -48.56 4.04 -32.17
CA ASN A 65 -48.05 2.86 -32.92
C ASN A 65 -46.60 2.73 -33.47
N ARG A 66 -45.88 1.79 -32.83
CA ARG A 66 -44.81 0.94 -33.43
C ARG A 66 -45.44 -0.09 -34.41
N PRO A 67 -44.65 -0.78 -35.28
CA PRO A 67 -44.12 -2.11 -34.89
C PRO A 67 -42.73 -2.48 -35.47
N ARG A 68 -42.24 -3.69 -35.11
CA ARG A 68 -41.08 -4.39 -35.70
C ARG A 68 -41.52 -5.30 -36.87
N ALA A 69 -40.61 -5.61 -37.81
CA ALA A 69 -40.68 -6.82 -38.66
C ALA A 69 -39.25 -7.30 -39.07
N ARG A 70 -39.13 -8.43 -39.81
CA ARG A 70 -37.88 -9.12 -40.17
C ARG A 70 -37.67 -9.21 -41.70
N GLY A 71 -36.40 -9.41 -42.12
CA GLY A 71 -35.91 -9.39 -43.50
C GLY A 71 -36.19 -10.59 -44.42
N GLY A 72 -35.50 -10.62 -45.58
CA GLY A 72 -35.49 -11.71 -46.58
C GLY A 72 -34.98 -11.27 -47.98
N GLY A 73 -34.22 -12.14 -48.67
CA GLY A 73 -34.13 -12.17 -50.16
C GLY A 73 -32.97 -11.45 -50.92
N LEU A 74 -31.86 -12.18 -51.12
CA LEU A 74 -31.24 -12.64 -52.41
C LEU A 74 -31.90 -12.31 -53.79
N PRO A 75 -31.26 -12.49 -55.01
CA PRO A 75 -29.98 -13.20 -55.35
C PRO A 75 -29.07 -12.67 -56.54
N VAL A 76 -28.02 -13.45 -56.87
CA VAL A 76 -27.24 -13.67 -58.15
C VAL A 76 -26.33 -12.58 -58.77
N GLY A 77 -25.08 -13.00 -59.08
CA GLY A 77 -24.16 -12.44 -60.09
C GLY A 77 -22.78 -13.14 -60.07
N GLU A 78 -22.32 -13.73 -61.18
CA GLU A 78 -21.06 -14.53 -61.31
C GLU A 78 -19.87 -13.65 -61.78
N GLY A 79 -18.57 -13.99 -61.66
CA GLY A 79 -17.90 -15.19 -61.10
C GLY A 79 -16.35 -15.14 -61.30
N ALA A 80 -15.69 -16.31 -61.28
CA ALA A 80 -14.27 -16.60 -61.62
C ALA A 80 -13.14 -16.49 -60.55
N GLU A 81 -12.55 -17.68 -60.27
CA GLU A 81 -11.14 -18.04 -60.01
C GLU A 81 -10.28 -17.46 -58.84
N GLY A 82 -9.68 -18.40 -58.07
CA GLY A 82 -8.21 -18.43 -57.90
C GLY A 82 -7.61 -18.23 -56.49
N GLY A 83 -7.14 -19.32 -55.87
CA GLY A 83 -6.06 -19.28 -54.84
C GLY A 83 -6.47 -19.58 -53.39
N ALA A 84 -5.80 -20.57 -52.77
CA ALA A 84 -5.92 -20.87 -51.34
C ALA A 84 -4.88 -20.10 -50.50
N PRO A 85 -5.16 -19.77 -49.23
CA PRO A 85 -4.31 -18.84 -48.44
C PRO A 85 -3.04 -19.49 -47.88
N VAL A 86 -1.94 -18.76 -47.95
CA VAL A 86 -0.66 -19.11 -47.30
C VAL A 86 -0.64 -18.62 -45.86
N SER A 87 -0.29 -19.49 -44.92
CA SER A 87 0.01 -19.12 -43.53
C SER A 87 1.51 -18.89 -43.36
N ILE A 88 1.90 -17.77 -42.74
CA ILE A 88 3.28 -17.51 -42.31
C ILE A 88 3.29 -17.13 -40.84
N ALA A 89 3.94 -17.95 -40.02
CA ALA A 89 4.32 -17.64 -38.66
C ALA A 89 5.84 -17.48 -38.58
N GLY A 90 6.31 -16.51 -37.80
CA GLY A 90 7.72 -16.31 -37.49
C GLY A 90 7.89 -15.38 -36.29
N HIS A 91 8.99 -15.45 -35.55
CA HIS A 91 10.10 -16.40 -35.64
C HIS A 91 10.78 -16.46 -34.26
N ALA A 92 11.28 -17.63 -33.82
CA ALA A 92 11.93 -17.79 -32.52
C ALA A 92 13.26 -18.56 -32.70
N PRO A 93 14.41 -18.00 -32.29
CA PRO A 93 15.71 -18.65 -32.49
C PRO A 93 15.99 -19.70 -31.40
N GLN A 94 16.47 -20.88 -31.80
CA GLN A 94 17.16 -21.81 -30.90
C GLN A 94 18.69 -21.61 -30.99
N PRO A 95 19.44 -21.77 -29.88
CA PRO A 95 20.90 -21.78 -29.91
C PRO A 95 21.44 -23.11 -30.46
N ASN A 96 22.52 -23.03 -31.23
CA ASN A 96 23.20 -24.22 -31.79
C ASN A 96 24.19 -24.82 -30.77
N SER A 97 24.70 -26.04 -31.01
CA SER A 97 25.40 -26.84 -29.98
C SER A 97 26.80 -27.35 -30.37
N ARG A 98 27.54 -27.79 -29.33
CA ARG A 98 28.81 -28.58 -29.32
C ARG A 98 30.15 -27.83 -29.42
N SER A 99 30.89 -27.85 -28.31
CA SER A 99 32.34 -28.07 -28.25
C SER A 99 32.66 -28.99 -27.05
N GLY A 100 33.78 -29.72 -27.10
CA GLY A 100 33.99 -30.93 -26.28
C GLY A 100 34.28 -30.72 -24.78
N PRO A 101 34.20 -31.79 -23.96
CA PRO A 101 34.49 -31.74 -22.53
C PRO A 101 36.00 -31.81 -22.24
N ALA A 102 36.47 -31.01 -21.29
CA ALA A 102 37.82 -31.09 -20.75
C ALA A 102 37.80 -31.53 -19.28
N HIS A 103 38.52 -32.61 -18.95
CA HIS A 103 38.92 -32.90 -17.57
C HIS A 103 39.95 -31.88 -17.09
N TRP A 104 39.96 -31.54 -15.79
CA TRP A 104 41.08 -31.84 -14.88
C TRP A 104 40.79 -31.40 -13.42
N ARG A 105 41.40 -32.13 -12.48
CA ARG A 105 41.72 -31.84 -11.05
C ARG A 105 40.70 -31.07 -10.18
N ARG A 106 40.32 -31.74 -9.09
CA ARG A 106 40.12 -31.09 -7.79
C ARG A 106 41.50 -30.77 -7.19
N ASP A 107 41.64 -29.66 -6.49
CA ASP A 107 42.63 -29.49 -5.41
C ASP A 107 41.99 -28.69 -4.25
N PRO A 108 42.25 -29.01 -2.96
CA PRO A 108 41.51 -28.42 -1.85
C PRO A 108 42.34 -27.47 -0.97
N CYS A 109 42.01 -26.16 -0.96
CA CYS A 109 42.37 -25.28 0.17
C CYS A 109 41.50 -24.01 0.23
N ALA A 110 40.69 -23.88 1.29
CA ALA A 110 40.11 -22.63 1.76
C ALA A 110 39.82 -22.74 3.28
N PRO A 111 40.22 -21.76 4.11
CA PRO A 111 40.04 -21.86 5.57
C PRO A 111 38.58 -21.65 5.99
N ARG A 112 38.18 -22.29 7.09
CA ARG A 112 36.85 -22.11 7.69
C ARG A 112 36.67 -20.67 8.20
N ARG A 113 35.74 -19.90 7.61
CA ARG A 113 35.17 -18.73 8.30
C ARG A 113 34.16 -19.21 9.34
N THR A 114 34.45 -18.95 10.60
CA THR A 114 33.50 -19.11 11.71
C THR A 114 32.41 -18.03 11.61
N LEU A 115 31.18 -18.46 11.34
CA LEU A 115 30.01 -17.59 11.50
C LEU A 115 29.73 -17.41 12.99
N VAL A 116 30.07 -16.23 13.52
CA VAL A 116 29.61 -15.81 14.84
C VAL A 116 28.10 -15.57 14.77
N SER A 117 27.33 -16.41 15.45
CA SER A 117 25.88 -16.27 15.56
C SER A 117 25.53 -15.11 16.48
N SER A 118 24.87 -14.08 15.96
CA SER A 118 24.20 -13.07 16.79
C SER A 118 22.92 -13.67 17.40
N PRO A 119 22.62 -13.43 18.68
CA PRO A 119 21.40 -13.93 19.30
C PRO A 119 20.18 -13.08 18.93
N GLY A 120 19.07 -13.70 18.53
CA GLY A 120 17.75 -13.05 18.51
C GLY A 120 17.14 -12.66 17.17
N ASP A 121 17.38 -13.40 16.07
CA ASP A 121 16.56 -13.25 14.85
C ASP A 121 15.07 -13.55 15.13
N PRO A 122 14.13 -12.61 14.93
CA PRO A 122 12.71 -12.86 15.15
C PRO A 122 12.13 -13.83 14.10
N ILE A 123 11.19 -14.67 14.54
CA ILE A 123 10.73 -15.84 13.76
C ILE A 123 9.94 -15.40 12.52
N GLY A 124 10.53 -15.57 11.33
CA GLY A 124 10.05 -14.98 10.07
C GLY A 124 8.76 -15.54 9.47
N TRP A 125 7.63 -15.24 10.12
CA TRP A 125 6.26 -15.41 9.61
C TRP A 125 5.53 -14.09 9.35
N LYS A 126 6.16 -12.93 9.57
CA LYS A 126 5.56 -11.59 9.42
C LYS A 126 5.00 -11.35 8.00
N ALA A 127 3.90 -10.62 7.92
CA ALA A 127 3.25 -10.28 6.66
C ALA A 127 3.91 -9.05 6.00
N VAL A 128 3.66 -8.83 4.70
CA VAL A 128 4.09 -7.60 4.01
C VAL A 128 3.37 -6.38 4.60
N GLY A 129 2.10 -6.51 4.98
CA GLY A 129 1.31 -5.43 5.57
C GLY A 129 1.69 -5.03 7.00
N SER A 130 2.39 -5.90 7.75
CA SER A 130 2.75 -5.66 9.16
C SER A 130 3.54 -4.36 9.37
N TYR A 131 4.37 -3.96 8.39
CA TYR A 131 5.25 -2.79 8.51
C TYR A 131 4.54 -1.44 8.24
N CYS A 132 3.32 -1.43 7.69
CA CYS A 132 2.52 -0.21 7.60
C CYS A 132 1.78 0.12 8.91
N GLN A 133 1.63 -0.84 9.83
CA GLN A 133 0.64 -0.82 10.91
C GLN A 133 1.16 -0.33 12.28
N GLN A 134 2.45 -0.07 12.45
CA GLN A 134 2.99 0.28 13.78
C GLN A 134 2.78 1.78 14.15
N PRO A 135 2.16 2.08 15.32
CA PRO A 135 1.97 3.45 15.81
C PRO A 135 3.24 4.04 16.47
N ILE A 136 3.16 5.34 16.80
CA ILE A 136 4.19 6.09 17.53
C ILE A 136 4.11 5.74 19.02
N GLY A 137 5.24 5.43 19.66
CA GLY A 137 5.30 5.16 21.10
C GLY A 137 5.43 6.45 21.92
N THR A 138 4.51 6.69 22.86
CA THR A 138 4.66 7.72 23.89
C THR A 138 5.62 7.24 24.99
N GLN A 139 6.44 8.14 25.52
CA GLN A 139 7.40 7.85 26.59
C GLN A 139 6.69 7.64 27.94
N ASP A 140 7.16 6.65 28.71
CA ASP A 140 6.81 6.46 30.12
C ASP A 140 8.09 6.47 30.98
N GLY A 141 8.01 7.07 32.17
CA GLY A 141 9.15 7.32 33.06
C GLY A 141 9.55 6.11 33.93
N PRO A 142 10.75 6.15 34.54
CA PRO A 142 11.36 4.97 35.15
C PRO A 142 10.73 4.55 36.49
N ARG A 143 10.50 3.24 36.61
CA ARG A 143 10.48 2.46 37.85
C ARG A 143 11.33 1.22 37.55
N GLY A 144 12.16 0.66 38.43
CA GLY A 144 12.14 0.67 39.88
C GLY A 144 12.33 -0.79 40.29
N GLY A 145 13.50 -1.16 40.80
CA GLY A 145 13.97 -2.55 40.81
C GLY A 145 13.26 -3.49 41.80
N GLY A 146 13.38 -4.79 41.54
CA GLY A 146 12.94 -5.90 42.39
C GLY A 146 13.62 -7.21 41.96
N GLU A 147 13.83 -8.14 42.90
CA GLU A 147 14.84 -9.20 42.78
C GLU A 147 14.33 -10.58 42.29
N ASN A 148 15.27 -11.47 41.95
CA ASN A 148 15.02 -12.85 41.52
C ASN A 148 14.78 -13.80 42.71
N THR A 149 13.80 -14.69 42.61
CA THR A 149 13.80 -16.00 43.30
C THR A 149 13.12 -17.09 42.45
N PRO A 150 13.54 -18.38 42.55
CA PRO A 150 13.09 -19.47 41.67
C PRO A 150 11.83 -20.21 42.16
N ARG A 151 11.24 -21.04 41.28
CA ARG A 151 10.08 -21.92 41.59
C ARG A 151 10.53 -23.30 42.13
N PRO A 152 9.74 -23.95 43.01
CA PRO A 152 9.96 -25.33 43.44
C PRO A 152 9.38 -26.37 42.45
N PRO A 153 9.82 -27.64 42.51
CA PRO A 153 9.24 -28.77 41.76
C PRO A 153 8.04 -29.41 42.47
N LEU A 154 7.30 -30.27 41.76
CA LEU A 154 6.22 -31.11 42.30
C LEU A 154 6.74 -32.50 42.74
N PRO A 155 6.20 -33.11 43.80
CA PRO A 155 6.63 -34.43 44.28
C PRO A 155 5.98 -35.60 43.53
N GLN A 156 6.61 -36.77 43.63
CA GLN A 156 6.02 -38.09 43.39
C GLN A 156 5.77 -38.77 44.75
N GLU A 157 4.75 -39.62 44.85
CA GLU A 157 4.45 -40.47 46.02
C GLU A 157 4.06 -41.90 45.52
N PRO A 158 4.16 -42.95 46.37
CA PRO A 158 4.53 -44.30 45.88
C PRO A 158 3.43 -45.38 45.94
N ILE A 159 3.84 -46.64 45.73
CA ILE A 159 3.03 -47.87 45.73
C ILE A 159 3.22 -48.61 47.06
N GLU A 160 2.15 -49.15 47.66
CA GLU A 160 2.27 -50.29 48.59
C GLU A 160 1.08 -51.29 48.50
N LYS A 161 1.04 -52.33 49.35
CA LYS A 161 0.39 -53.63 49.09
C LYS A 161 -0.53 -54.16 50.21
N SER A 162 -1.33 -55.19 49.86
CA SER A 162 -2.01 -56.17 50.75
C SER A 162 -3.20 -55.60 51.57
N ASN A 163 -4.20 -56.35 52.05
CA ASN A 163 -4.56 -57.80 52.03
C ASN A 163 -6.11 -57.90 52.25
N SER A 164 -6.87 -59.01 52.20
CA SER A 164 -6.71 -60.46 51.88
C SER A 164 -8.13 -61.10 51.73
N GLU A 165 -8.24 -62.43 51.62
CA GLU A 165 -9.48 -63.26 51.78
C GLU A 165 -10.54 -63.18 50.65
N ALA A 166 -11.30 -64.23 50.29
CA ALA A 166 -11.18 -65.68 50.51
C ALA A 166 -11.89 -66.47 49.37
N LEU A 167 -11.61 -67.77 49.24
CA LEU A 167 -12.27 -68.70 48.28
C LEU A 167 -13.41 -69.51 48.95
N PRO A 168 -14.33 -70.10 48.16
CA PRO A 168 -14.18 -71.53 47.85
C PRO A 168 -14.43 -71.90 46.37
N GLU A 169 -14.02 -73.12 45.99
CA GLU A 169 -14.15 -73.68 44.63
C GLU A 169 -15.52 -74.33 44.35
N VAL A 170 -15.94 -74.30 43.07
CA VAL A 170 -16.56 -75.47 42.40
C VAL A 170 -16.06 -75.50 40.94
N GLY A 171 -15.58 -76.66 40.47
CA GLY A 171 -14.94 -76.79 39.15
C GLY A 171 -15.87 -77.14 37.99
N GLY A 172 -15.44 -76.83 36.75
CA GLY A 172 -16.12 -77.24 35.52
C GLY A 172 -15.20 -77.18 34.29
N ARG A 173 -15.08 -78.28 33.53
CA ARG A 173 -14.23 -78.35 32.31
C ARG A 173 -14.94 -77.69 31.12
N GLY A 174 -14.32 -76.67 30.51
CA GLY A 174 -14.91 -75.94 29.38
C GLY A 174 -13.91 -75.35 28.39
N LYS A 175 -13.47 -76.17 27.42
CA LYS A 175 -12.91 -75.84 26.08
C LYS A 175 -12.18 -74.49 25.87
N MET A 176 -10.92 -74.55 25.44
CA MET A 176 -10.25 -73.41 24.79
C MET A 176 -11.08 -72.90 23.59
N ALA A 177 -11.31 -71.59 23.52
CA ALA A 177 -11.84 -70.90 22.35
C ALA A 177 -10.84 -69.82 21.92
N ALA A 178 -10.39 -69.88 20.66
CA ALA A 178 -9.40 -68.94 20.14
C ALA A 178 -10.02 -67.55 19.88
N ALA A 179 -9.49 -66.52 20.53
CA ALA A 179 -9.96 -65.14 20.41
C ALA A 179 -9.60 -64.51 19.05
N LYS A 180 -10.39 -64.80 18.00
CA LYS A 180 -10.32 -64.10 16.70
C LYS A 180 -10.97 -62.70 16.77
N GLY A 181 -10.36 -61.79 17.54
CA GLY A 181 -10.81 -60.40 17.74
C GLY A 181 -10.49 -59.42 16.61
N GLY A 182 -10.40 -59.88 15.36
CA GLY A 182 -10.14 -59.01 14.20
C GLY A 182 -11.43 -58.48 13.60
N TRP A 183 -11.61 -57.15 13.58
CA TRP A 183 -12.79 -56.54 12.96
C TRP A 183 -12.80 -56.81 11.45
N CYS A 184 -13.87 -57.42 10.95
CA CYS A 184 -14.08 -57.58 9.52
C CYS A 184 -14.23 -56.19 8.86
N LEU A 185 -13.70 -56.02 7.64
CA LEU A 185 -13.84 -54.78 6.87
C LEU A 185 -15.31 -54.34 6.74
N CYS A 186 -16.25 -55.29 6.62
CA CYS A 186 -17.69 -55.02 6.58
C CYS A 186 -18.24 -54.44 7.90
N GLU A 187 -17.73 -54.89 9.05
CA GLU A 187 -18.16 -54.36 10.36
C GLU A 187 -17.53 -53.00 10.65
N LEU A 188 -16.28 -52.80 10.24
CA LEU A 188 -15.64 -51.49 10.29
C LEU A 188 -16.37 -50.46 9.40
N LEU A 189 -16.77 -50.87 8.19
CA LEU A 189 -17.58 -50.03 7.29
C LEU A 189 -18.98 -49.77 7.85
N ARG A 190 -19.65 -50.78 8.44
CA ARG A 190 -20.95 -50.61 9.14
C ARG A 190 -20.85 -49.62 10.29
N PHE A 191 -19.77 -49.69 11.08
CA PHE A 191 -19.51 -48.76 12.19
C PHE A 191 -19.25 -47.32 11.70
N PHE A 192 -18.47 -47.14 10.63
CA PHE A 192 -18.33 -45.80 10.04
C PHE A 192 -19.65 -45.29 9.44
N TYR A 193 -20.47 -46.15 8.84
CA TYR A 193 -21.77 -45.76 8.27
C TYR A 193 -22.81 -45.42 9.35
N SER A 194 -22.82 -46.16 10.47
CA SER A 194 -23.69 -45.89 11.62
C SER A 194 -23.28 -44.65 12.42
N LEU A 195 -22.02 -44.21 12.32
CA LEU A 195 -21.57 -42.89 12.80
C LEU A 195 -21.80 -41.77 11.77
N PHE A 196 -21.75 -42.08 10.47
CA PHE A 196 -21.90 -41.09 9.38
C PHE A 196 -23.28 -40.43 9.38
N LEU A 197 -24.37 -41.20 9.51
CA LEU A 197 -25.72 -40.64 9.47
C LEU A 197 -26.02 -39.71 10.69
N PRO A 198 -25.72 -40.10 11.94
CA PRO A 198 -25.81 -39.20 13.10
C PRO A 198 -24.84 -38.00 13.00
N GLY A 199 -23.63 -38.19 12.50
CA GLY A 199 -22.69 -37.10 12.25
C GLY A 199 -23.23 -36.08 11.25
N LEU A 200 -23.89 -36.54 10.19
CA LEU A 200 -24.53 -35.70 9.18
C LEU A 200 -25.75 -34.94 9.73
N THR A 201 -26.60 -35.57 10.57
CA THR A 201 -27.74 -34.88 11.19
C THR A 201 -27.33 -33.89 12.27
N VAL A 202 -26.29 -34.19 13.06
CA VAL A 202 -25.69 -33.22 14.01
C VAL A 202 -25.06 -32.06 13.25
N CYS A 203 -24.31 -32.31 12.18
CA CYS A 203 -23.77 -31.25 11.32
C CYS A 203 -24.88 -30.38 10.70
N GLY A 204 -25.91 -31.00 10.13
CA GLY A 204 -27.06 -30.31 9.54
C GLY A 204 -27.84 -29.45 10.53
N THR A 205 -28.12 -29.98 11.73
CA THR A 205 -28.82 -29.22 12.78
C THR A 205 -27.97 -28.06 13.31
N LEU A 206 -26.67 -28.24 13.51
CA LEU A 206 -25.75 -27.15 13.87
C LEU A 206 -25.70 -26.06 12.79
N CYS A 207 -25.69 -26.43 11.50
CA CYS A 207 -25.76 -25.48 10.39
C CYS A 207 -27.08 -24.69 10.35
N VAL A 208 -28.23 -25.34 10.61
CA VAL A 208 -29.53 -24.66 10.70
C VAL A 208 -29.58 -23.71 11.91
N CYS A 209 -29.11 -24.16 13.08
CA CYS A 209 -29.02 -23.31 14.27
C CYS A 209 -28.12 -22.08 14.03
N LEU A 210 -26.96 -22.27 13.41
CA LEU A 210 -26.07 -21.18 13.02
C LEU A 210 -26.74 -20.20 12.04
N PHE A 211 -27.43 -20.71 11.01
CA PHE A 211 -28.17 -19.88 10.07
C PHE A 211 -29.25 -19.04 10.78
N VAL A 212 -30.04 -19.64 11.67
CA VAL A 212 -31.08 -18.93 12.44
C VAL A 212 -30.47 -17.85 13.37
N ILE A 213 -29.33 -18.14 14.00
CA ILE A 213 -28.60 -17.17 14.85
C ILE A 213 -28.08 -16.00 14.00
N LEU A 214 -27.43 -16.26 12.87
CA LEU A 214 -26.90 -15.23 11.97
C LEU A 214 -28.02 -14.39 11.34
N TRP A 215 -29.16 -15.01 11.02
CA TRP A 215 -30.37 -14.32 10.54
C TRP A 215 -30.96 -13.41 11.63
N GLY A 216 -31.08 -13.90 12.87
CA GLY A 216 -31.51 -13.09 14.02
C GLY A 216 -30.59 -11.89 14.27
N ILE A 217 -29.27 -12.10 14.20
CA ILE A 217 -28.26 -11.04 14.26
C ILE A 217 -28.46 -10.01 13.14
N ARG A 218 -28.62 -10.46 11.89
CA ARG A 218 -28.88 -9.56 10.74
C ARG A 218 -30.13 -8.71 10.96
N LEU A 219 -31.23 -9.28 11.47
CA LEU A 219 -32.46 -8.53 11.78
C LEU A 219 -32.26 -7.48 12.88
N LEU A 220 -31.48 -7.78 13.92
CA LEU A 220 -31.14 -6.81 14.97
C LEU A 220 -30.27 -5.67 14.43
N LEU A 221 -29.30 -5.99 13.55
CA LEU A 221 -28.44 -4.99 12.90
C LEU A 221 -29.23 -4.09 11.94
N GLN A 222 -30.18 -4.62 11.15
CA GLN A 222 -31.04 -3.79 10.29
C GLN A 222 -31.93 -2.83 11.11
N LYS A 223 -32.55 -3.30 12.21
CA LYS A 223 -33.31 -2.42 13.11
C LYS A 223 -32.45 -1.30 13.71
N LYS A 224 -31.19 -1.60 14.05
CA LYS A 224 -30.23 -0.57 14.52
C LYS A 224 -29.85 0.42 13.40
N LYS A 225 -29.71 -0.06 12.16
CA LYS A 225 -29.41 0.75 10.97
C LYS A 225 -30.48 1.81 10.71
N GLU A 226 -31.76 1.43 10.72
CA GLU A 226 -32.87 2.36 10.48
C GLU A 226 -32.90 3.53 11.47
N SER A 227 -32.57 3.27 12.73
CA SER A 227 -32.43 4.30 13.77
C SER A 227 -31.24 5.25 13.58
N VAL A 228 -30.24 4.88 12.75
CA VAL A 228 -29.03 5.71 12.50
C VAL A 228 -29.13 6.45 11.17
N SER A 229 -29.71 5.86 10.12
CA SER A 229 -29.91 6.52 8.83
C SER A 229 -31.05 7.56 8.84
N THR A 230 -31.86 7.65 9.90
CA THR A 230 -32.98 8.59 9.99
C THR A 230 -32.54 9.93 10.58
N SER A 231 -32.59 11.00 9.77
CA SER A 231 -32.23 12.36 10.17
C SER A 231 -33.27 12.97 11.14
N LYS A 232 -32.87 14.02 11.87
CA LYS A 232 -33.80 14.81 12.73
C LYS A 232 -35.02 15.35 11.98
N ASN A 233 -34.90 15.53 10.67
CA ASN A 233 -35.96 16.03 9.78
C ASN A 233 -36.74 14.88 9.08
N GLY A 234 -36.66 13.64 9.59
CA GLY A 234 -37.38 12.48 9.05
C GLY A 234 -36.86 11.92 7.71
N LYS A 235 -35.98 12.64 7.01
CA LYS A 235 -35.32 12.14 5.80
C LYS A 235 -34.34 11.01 6.12
N LYS A 236 -34.35 9.93 5.34
CA LYS A 236 -33.30 8.91 5.34
C LYS A 236 -32.05 9.44 4.63
N GLN A 237 -30.90 9.39 5.29
CA GLN A 237 -29.59 9.76 4.73
C GLN A 237 -28.74 8.50 4.52
N THR A 238 -28.04 8.42 3.39
CA THR A 238 -27.11 7.33 3.09
C THR A 238 -25.90 7.42 4.01
N VAL A 239 -25.60 6.35 4.76
CA VAL A 239 -24.42 6.29 5.63
C VAL A 239 -23.27 5.61 4.89
N VAL A 240 -22.16 6.33 4.67
CA VAL A 240 -20.95 5.83 3.99
C VAL A 240 -19.84 5.72 5.02
N ALA A 241 -19.30 4.52 5.22
CA ALA A 241 -18.31 4.25 6.27
C ALA A 241 -17.03 3.61 5.71
N PHE A 242 -15.90 4.26 6.00
CA PHE A 242 -14.58 3.74 5.69
C PHE A 242 -14.02 2.96 6.88
N PHE A 243 -13.45 1.78 6.64
CA PHE A 243 -12.67 1.03 7.61
C PHE A 243 -11.20 1.33 7.42
N HIS A 244 -10.61 2.03 8.40
CA HIS A 244 -9.22 2.49 8.35
C HIS A 244 -8.62 2.60 9.77
N PRO A 245 -8.22 1.47 10.40
CA PRO A 245 -7.80 1.44 11.81
C PRO A 245 -6.60 2.31 12.22
N TYR A 246 -5.87 2.90 11.26
CA TYR A 246 -4.66 3.70 11.46
C TYR A 246 -4.72 5.05 10.72
N CYS A 247 -5.90 5.68 10.62
CA CYS A 247 -6.10 6.88 9.80
C CYS A 247 -5.22 8.09 10.18
N ASN A 248 -4.61 8.07 11.38
CA ASN A 248 -3.65 9.06 11.85
C ASN A 248 -2.16 8.73 11.58
N ALA A 249 -1.81 7.59 10.95
CA ALA A 249 -0.41 7.18 10.79
C ALA A 249 0.38 7.92 9.67
N GLY A 250 -0.30 8.71 8.83
CA GLY A 250 0.34 9.68 7.92
C GLY A 250 1.08 9.12 6.70
N GLY A 251 0.76 7.91 6.23
CA GLY A 251 1.22 7.35 4.96
C GLY A 251 0.30 7.63 3.76
N GLY A 252 0.59 6.96 2.64
CA GLY A 252 -0.18 7.11 1.40
C GLY A 252 -1.58 6.47 1.41
N GLY A 253 -1.87 5.58 2.36
CA GLY A 253 -3.21 4.99 2.51
C GLY A 253 -4.19 5.97 3.13
N GLU A 254 -3.69 6.72 4.10
CA GLU A 254 -4.35 7.82 4.77
C GLU A 254 -4.60 8.97 3.78
N ARG A 255 -3.63 9.28 2.89
CA ARG A 255 -3.85 10.25 1.79
C ARG A 255 -5.01 9.83 0.87
N VAL A 256 -5.07 8.55 0.47
CA VAL A 256 -6.22 8.00 -0.30
C VAL A 256 -7.54 8.15 0.45
N LEU A 257 -7.59 7.80 1.74
CA LEU A 257 -8.78 7.95 2.59
C LEU A 257 -9.30 9.40 2.57
N TRP A 258 -8.42 10.37 2.83
CA TRP A 258 -8.81 11.77 2.95
C TRP A 258 -9.21 12.39 1.60
N CYS A 259 -8.53 12.04 0.50
CA CYS A 259 -8.96 12.41 -0.86
C CYS A 259 -10.30 11.77 -1.22
N ALA A 260 -10.53 10.50 -0.88
CA ALA A 260 -11.79 9.79 -1.15
C ALA A 260 -12.97 10.40 -0.39
N LEU A 261 -12.78 10.76 0.88
CA LEU A 261 -13.78 11.47 1.68
C LEU A 261 -14.07 12.86 1.09
N ARG A 262 -13.04 13.63 0.70
CA ARG A 262 -13.20 14.94 0.05
C ARG A 262 -14.00 14.83 -1.26
N ALA A 263 -13.66 13.85 -2.09
CA ALA A 263 -14.34 13.54 -3.35
C ALA A 263 -15.83 13.22 -3.13
N LEU A 264 -16.13 12.33 -2.18
CA LEU A 264 -17.50 11.94 -1.87
C LEU A 264 -18.31 13.12 -1.30
N GLN A 265 -17.77 13.86 -0.34
CA GLN A 265 -18.43 15.03 0.24
C GLN A 265 -18.81 16.08 -0.81
N LYS A 266 -17.97 16.25 -1.84
CA LYS A 266 -18.21 17.16 -2.97
C LYS A 266 -19.32 16.68 -3.92
N LYS A 267 -19.47 15.36 -4.14
CA LYS A 267 -20.52 14.79 -5.03
C LYS A 267 -21.84 14.48 -4.31
N TYR A 268 -21.82 14.18 -3.01
CA TYR A 268 -22.97 13.71 -2.22
C TYR A 268 -23.07 14.39 -0.83
N PRO A 269 -23.19 15.73 -0.74
CA PRO A 269 -23.11 16.47 0.53
C PRO A 269 -24.19 16.11 1.57
N GLU A 270 -25.31 15.51 1.15
CA GLU A 270 -26.39 15.04 2.02
C GLU A 270 -26.09 13.69 2.72
N ALA A 271 -25.00 13.00 2.37
CA ALA A 271 -24.62 11.71 2.94
C ALA A 271 -23.86 11.86 4.28
N VAL A 272 -23.95 10.83 5.14
CA VAL A 272 -23.28 10.83 6.45
C VAL A 272 -21.99 10.01 6.37
N TYR A 273 -20.86 10.66 6.60
CA TYR A 273 -19.54 10.05 6.51
C TYR A 273 -19.03 9.55 7.87
N VAL A 274 -18.61 8.29 7.89
CA VAL A 274 -18.09 7.59 9.08
C VAL A 274 -16.68 7.06 8.80
N VAL A 275 -15.79 7.15 9.79
CA VAL A 275 -14.48 6.48 9.76
C VAL A 275 -14.36 5.58 10.99
N TYR A 276 -14.20 4.28 10.75
CA TYR A 276 -13.81 3.32 11.78
C TYR A 276 -12.29 3.36 11.95
N THR A 277 -11.83 3.85 13.10
CA THR A 277 -10.40 3.94 13.43
C THR A 277 -10.11 3.31 14.80
N GLY A 278 -8.89 2.79 15.00
CA GLY A 278 -8.40 2.40 16.31
C GLY A 278 -7.48 3.43 16.97
N ASP A 279 -7.39 4.65 16.42
CA ASP A 279 -6.66 5.81 16.97
C ASP A 279 -7.35 6.37 18.24
N VAL A 280 -7.59 5.52 19.25
CA VAL A 280 -8.34 5.82 20.49
C VAL A 280 -7.68 6.87 21.39
N ASP A 281 -6.41 7.16 21.13
CA ASP A 281 -5.51 8.05 21.87
C ASP A 281 -5.56 9.52 21.40
N VAL A 282 -6.23 9.80 20.27
CA VAL A 282 -6.34 11.15 19.69
C VAL A 282 -7.79 11.54 19.37
N SER A 283 -8.10 12.82 19.43
CA SER A 283 -9.41 13.34 19.02
C SER A 283 -9.55 13.38 17.49
N GLY A 284 -10.79 13.24 16.99
CA GLY A 284 -11.08 13.37 15.56
C GLY A 284 -10.66 14.72 14.96
N GLN A 285 -10.58 15.79 15.76
CA GLN A 285 -10.05 17.08 15.32
C GLN A 285 -8.53 17.04 15.09
N GLN A 286 -7.77 16.36 15.97
CA GLN A 286 -6.33 16.17 15.78
C GLN A 286 -6.02 15.30 14.56
N ILE A 287 -6.86 14.28 14.27
CA ILE A 287 -6.73 13.45 13.07
C ILE A 287 -6.93 14.30 11.79
N LEU A 288 -7.96 15.14 11.76
CA LEU A 288 -8.25 16.01 10.61
C LEU A 288 -7.19 17.12 10.44
N GLU A 289 -6.68 17.67 11.54
CA GLU A 289 -5.56 18.62 11.53
C GLU A 289 -4.27 17.94 11.02
N GLY A 290 -3.98 16.71 11.45
CA GLY A 290 -2.85 15.92 10.93
C GLY A 290 -2.97 15.58 9.45
N ALA A 291 -4.19 15.36 8.94
CA ALA A 291 -4.46 15.19 7.50
C ALA A 291 -4.22 16.49 6.70
N PHE A 292 -4.58 17.65 7.26
CA PHE A 292 -4.28 18.94 6.68
C PHE A 292 -2.77 19.23 6.67
N GLN A 293 -2.09 19.08 7.81
CA GLN A 293 -0.65 19.37 7.95
C GLN A 293 0.24 18.45 7.09
N ARG A 294 -0.12 17.18 6.91
CA ARG A 294 0.69 16.21 6.15
C ARG A 294 0.38 16.13 4.66
N PHE A 295 -0.85 16.46 4.25
CA PHE A 295 -1.31 16.22 2.86
C PHE A 295 -1.97 17.44 2.21
N ASN A 296 -2.12 18.56 2.91
CA ASN A 296 -2.90 19.74 2.50
C ASN A 296 -4.38 19.40 2.18
N ILE A 297 -4.94 18.36 2.81
CA ILE A 297 -6.33 17.93 2.58
C ILE A 297 -7.24 18.51 3.66
N LYS A 298 -8.15 19.38 3.25
CA LYS A 298 -9.25 19.88 4.08
C LYS A 298 -10.59 19.30 3.59
N LEU A 299 -11.40 18.80 4.52
CA LEU A 299 -12.75 18.30 4.26
C LEU A 299 -13.78 19.44 4.32
N THR A 300 -14.87 19.33 3.55
CA THR A 300 -15.92 20.36 3.48
C THR A 300 -17.05 20.14 4.49
N HIS A 301 -17.26 18.89 4.91
CA HIS A 301 -18.31 18.51 5.86
C HIS A 301 -17.74 17.69 7.04
N PRO A 302 -18.43 17.68 8.21
CA PRO A 302 -18.01 16.86 9.35
C PRO A 302 -17.92 15.36 9.03
N VAL A 303 -16.97 14.68 9.64
CA VAL A 303 -16.83 13.22 9.61
C VAL A 303 -17.04 12.66 11.02
N LYS A 304 -17.85 11.61 11.13
CA LYS A 304 -18.09 10.91 12.40
C LYS A 304 -17.04 9.82 12.60
N PHE A 305 -16.17 9.99 13.59
CA PHE A 305 -15.25 8.93 14.00
C PHE A 305 -15.96 7.90 14.88
N VAL A 306 -15.67 6.62 14.64
CA VAL A 306 -16.08 5.49 15.46
C VAL A 306 -14.80 4.79 15.92
N PHE A 307 -14.46 5.00 17.19
CA PHE A 307 -13.22 4.54 17.79
C PHE A 307 -13.35 3.08 18.24
N LEU A 308 -12.43 2.23 17.77
CA LEU A 308 -12.38 0.79 18.00
C LEU A 308 -11.30 0.45 19.02
N ARG A 309 -11.68 -0.16 20.15
CA ARG A 309 -10.73 -0.49 21.23
C ARG A 309 -9.91 -1.74 20.93
N LYS A 310 -10.34 -2.58 19.99
CA LYS A 310 -9.70 -3.87 19.68
C LYS A 310 -8.64 -3.83 18.59
N ARG A 311 -8.07 -2.66 18.26
CA ARG A 311 -6.99 -2.54 17.24
C ARG A 311 -5.82 -3.50 17.48
N TYR A 312 -5.51 -3.79 18.74
CA TYR A 312 -4.49 -4.79 19.12
C TYR A 312 -4.70 -6.18 18.50
N LEU A 313 -5.93 -6.54 18.08
CA LEU A 313 -6.24 -7.78 17.37
C LEU A 313 -5.76 -7.81 15.90
N VAL A 314 -5.36 -6.69 15.31
CA VAL A 314 -4.78 -6.65 13.95
C VAL A 314 -3.28 -6.31 13.95
N GLU A 315 -2.64 -6.21 15.12
CA GLU A 315 -1.19 -6.01 15.25
C GLU A 315 -0.41 -7.29 14.95
N ASP A 316 0.80 -7.16 14.41
CA ASP A 316 1.63 -8.33 14.05
C ASP A 316 2.29 -9.00 15.26
N SER A 317 2.56 -8.22 16.31
CA SER A 317 3.15 -8.66 17.59
C SER A 317 2.31 -9.72 18.32
N LEU A 318 0.99 -9.73 18.13
CA LEU A 318 0.08 -10.72 18.70
C LEU A 318 0.20 -12.10 18.02
N TYR A 319 0.81 -12.17 16.83
CA TYR A 319 0.85 -13.36 15.99
C TYR A 319 2.27 -13.69 15.49
N PRO A 320 3.21 -14.11 16.35
CA PRO A 320 4.57 -14.50 15.97
C PRO A 320 4.64 -15.72 15.01
N HIS A 321 3.54 -16.44 14.86
CA HIS A 321 3.36 -17.52 13.89
C HIS A 321 2.03 -17.33 13.15
N PHE A 322 1.99 -17.73 11.87
CA PHE A 322 0.79 -17.62 11.02
C PHE A 322 0.18 -16.20 10.96
N THR A 323 1.02 -15.16 11.04
CA THR A 323 0.65 -13.73 11.16
C THR A 323 -0.47 -13.31 10.20
N LEU A 324 -0.39 -13.71 8.93
CA LEU A 324 -1.41 -13.44 7.91
C LEU A 324 -2.80 -13.92 8.32
N LEU A 325 -2.91 -15.13 8.87
CA LEU A 325 -4.17 -15.71 9.33
C LEU A 325 -4.60 -15.10 10.67
N GLY A 326 -3.66 -14.86 11.58
CA GLY A 326 -3.91 -14.21 12.86
C GLY A 326 -4.55 -12.83 12.70
N GLN A 327 -3.87 -11.92 12.00
CA GLN A 327 -4.37 -10.57 11.71
C GLN A 327 -5.68 -10.59 10.92
N SER A 328 -5.85 -11.55 10.00
CA SER A 328 -7.10 -11.72 9.24
C SER A 328 -8.28 -12.10 10.13
N LEU A 329 -8.12 -13.08 11.02
CA LEU A 329 -9.17 -13.48 11.98
C LEU A 329 -9.44 -12.36 12.99
N GLY A 330 -8.39 -11.70 13.49
CA GLY A 330 -8.50 -10.53 14.35
C GLY A 330 -9.27 -9.38 13.71
N SER A 331 -9.12 -9.17 12.40
CA SER A 331 -9.88 -8.16 11.65
C SER A 331 -11.39 -8.45 11.61
N ILE A 332 -11.83 -9.71 11.72
CA ILE A 332 -13.26 -10.05 11.84
C ILE A 332 -13.81 -9.54 13.17
N PHE A 333 -13.07 -9.72 14.28
CA PHE A 333 -13.48 -9.23 15.60
C PHE A 333 -13.45 -7.69 15.69
N LEU A 334 -12.51 -7.04 14.99
CA LEU A 334 -12.44 -5.58 14.88
C LEU A 334 -13.57 -5.02 13.99
N GLY A 335 -13.85 -5.67 12.86
CA GLY A 335 -15.00 -5.38 12.00
C GLY A 335 -16.34 -5.61 12.71
N TRP A 336 -16.42 -6.58 13.62
CA TRP A 336 -17.60 -6.81 14.47
C TRP A 336 -17.77 -5.70 15.51
N GLU A 337 -16.69 -5.20 16.12
CA GLU A 337 -16.74 -4.00 16.98
C GLU A 337 -17.26 -2.78 16.20
N ALA A 338 -16.76 -2.56 14.98
CA ALA A 338 -17.22 -1.50 14.09
C ALA A 338 -18.71 -1.64 13.73
N LEU A 339 -19.13 -2.81 13.23
CA LEU A 339 -20.49 -3.10 12.81
C LEU A 339 -21.51 -3.00 13.97
N MET A 340 -21.12 -3.42 15.18
CA MET A 340 -21.94 -3.29 16.37
C MET A 340 -22.06 -1.84 16.86
N GLN A 341 -21.10 -0.96 16.54
CA GLN A 341 -21.20 0.47 16.83
C GLN A 341 -22.04 1.21 15.77
N CYS A 342 -21.80 0.96 14.47
CA CYS A 342 -22.54 1.56 13.36
C CYS A 342 -22.72 0.55 12.21
N VAL A 343 -23.94 0.49 11.66
CA VAL A 343 -24.25 -0.30 10.45
C VAL A 343 -24.46 0.70 9.31
N PRO A 344 -23.60 0.72 8.27
CA PRO A 344 -23.72 1.68 7.18
C PRO A 344 -24.67 1.21 6.06
N ASP A 345 -24.90 2.08 5.09
CA ASP A 345 -25.42 1.70 3.77
C ASP A 345 -24.29 1.23 2.86
N VAL A 346 -23.19 1.98 2.84
CA VAL A 346 -21.96 1.65 2.09
C VAL A 346 -20.79 1.47 3.05
N TYR A 347 -20.11 0.35 2.93
CA TYR A 347 -18.87 0.03 3.63
C TYR A 347 -17.71 0.04 2.63
N ILE A 348 -16.58 0.66 2.98
CA ILE A 348 -15.37 0.65 2.17
C ILE A 348 -14.19 0.19 3.04
N ASP A 349 -13.65 -1.00 2.75
CA ASP A 349 -12.32 -1.38 3.25
C ASP A 349 -11.27 -0.53 2.52
N SER A 350 -10.52 0.26 3.28
CA SER A 350 -9.51 1.19 2.74
C SER A 350 -8.10 0.92 3.28
N MET A 351 -7.87 -0.28 3.82
CA MET A 351 -6.56 -0.71 4.34
C MET A 351 -6.21 -2.17 3.97
N GLY A 352 -7.15 -2.95 3.40
CA GLY A 352 -6.92 -4.32 2.96
C GLY A 352 -7.28 -5.39 4.00
N TYR A 353 -8.21 -5.09 4.89
CA TYR A 353 -8.81 -6.04 5.82
C TYR A 353 -9.98 -6.82 5.18
N ALA A 354 -9.70 -7.51 4.06
CA ALA A 354 -10.72 -8.15 3.21
C ALA A 354 -11.63 -9.16 3.95
N PHE A 355 -11.17 -9.75 5.06
CA PHE A 355 -11.97 -10.63 5.92
C PHE A 355 -13.16 -9.92 6.61
N THR A 356 -13.19 -8.58 6.60
CA THR A 356 -14.36 -7.78 7.03
C THR A 356 -15.47 -7.73 5.98
N LEU A 357 -15.17 -7.90 4.69
CA LEU A 357 -16.14 -7.72 3.60
C LEU A 357 -17.37 -8.65 3.72
N PRO A 358 -17.23 -9.97 3.99
CA PRO A 358 -18.39 -10.84 4.18
C PRO A 358 -19.23 -10.46 5.41
N LEU A 359 -18.60 -9.90 6.45
CA LEU A 359 -19.29 -9.52 7.69
C LEU A 359 -20.25 -8.34 7.44
N PHE A 360 -19.74 -7.27 6.80
CA PHE A 360 -20.57 -6.11 6.44
C PHE A 360 -21.59 -6.45 5.34
N LYS A 361 -21.25 -7.32 4.38
CA LYS A 361 -22.16 -7.77 3.31
C LYS A 361 -23.32 -8.62 3.84
N TYR A 362 -23.02 -9.70 4.57
CA TYR A 362 -24.02 -10.70 4.94
C TYR A 362 -24.69 -10.47 6.29
N LEU A 363 -24.02 -9.90 7.29
CA LEU A 363 -24.67 -9.52 8.57
C LEU A 363 -25.09 -8.05 8.59
N GLY A 364 -24.21 -7.15 8.12
CA GLY A 364 -24.52 -5.71 8.02
C GLY A 364 -25.51 -5.34 6.91
N GLY A 365 -25.67 -6.16 5.87
CA GLY A 365 -26.53 -5.85 4.72
C GLY A 365 -26.07 -4.61 3.96
N CYS A 366 -24.76 -4.34 3.95
CA CYS A 366 -24.15 -3.19 3.28
C CYS A 366 -23.86 -3.49 1.81
N HIS A 367 -23.78 -2.45 0.98
CA HIS A 367 -22.95 -2.50 -0.23
C HIS A 367 -21.48 -2.37 0.22
N VAL A 368 -20.60 -3.23 -0.29
CA VAL A 368 -19.21 -3.32 0.19
C VAL A 368 -18.22 -3.08 -0.96
N GLY A 369 -17.43 -2.02 -0.82
CA GLY A 369 -16.29 -1.72 -1.67
C GLY A 369 -14.97 -2.05 -0.98
N SER A 370 -13.91 -2.20 -1.78
CA SER A 370 -12.53 -2.25 -1.27
C SER A 370 -11.60 -1.38 -2.11
N TYR A 371 -10.65 -0.70 -1.45
CA TYR A 371 -9.51 -0.06 -2.09
C TYR A 371 -8.23 -0.79 -1.64
N VAL A 372 -7.63 -1.54 -2.56
CA VAL A 372 -6.47 -2.39 -2.30
C VAL A 372 -5.18 -1.64 -2.62
N HIS A 373 -4.44 -1.29 -1.58
CA HIS A 373 -3.08 -0.73 -1.69
C HIS A 373 -2.02 -1.79 -2.01
N TYR A 374 -2.26 -3.02 -1.55
CA TYR A 374 -1.50 -4.24 -1.84
C TYR A 374 -2.34 -5.43 -1.36
N PRO A 375 -2.20 -6.62 -1.97
CA PRO A 375 -2.94 -7.78 -1.51
C PRO A 375 -2.32 -8.34 -0.22
N THR A 376 -3.14 -8.83 0.71
CA THR A 376 -2.66 -9.39 2.00
C THR A 376 -1.67 -10.55 1.79
N ILE A 377 -1.85 -11.32 0.71
CA ILE A 377 -0.88 -12.26 0.16
C ILE A 377 -0.78 -12.05 -1.36
N SER A 378 0.41 -12.08 -1.96
CA SER A 378 0.60 -11.96 -3.41
C SER A 378 1.05 -13.27 -4.06
N THR A 379 0.93 -13.37 -5.39
CA THR A 379 1.47 -14.53 -6.14
C THR A 379 3.01 -14.54 -6.17
N ASP A 380 3.64 -13.39 -5.92
CA ASP A 380 5.08 -13.28 -5.69
C ASP A 380 5.49 -13.94 -4.37
N MET A 381 4.72 -13.76 -3.29
CA MET A 381 4.97 -14.43 -2.00
C MET A 381 4.88 -15.96 -2.12
N LEU A 382 3.90 -16.46 -2.88
CA LEU A 382 3.81 -17.89 -3.22
C LEU A 382 5.06 -18.36 -3.98
N SER A 383 5.53 -17.57 -4.94
CA SER A 383 6.71 -17.88 -5.77
C SER A 383 8.02 -17.84 -4.97
N VAL A 384 8.20 -16.89 -4.05
CA VAL A 384 9.36 -16.79 -3.14
C VAL A 384 9.48 -18.04 -2.26
N VAL A 385 8.37 -18.52 -1.68
CA VAL A 385 8.37 -19.74 -0.86
C VAL A 385 8.58 -20.98 -1.72
N LYS A 386 7.93 -21.07 -2.89
CA LYS A 386 8.07 -22.19 -3.84
C LYS A 386 9.51 -22.35 -4.34
N ASN A 387 10.19 -21.24 -4.63
CA ASN A 387 11.56 -21.22 -5.16
C ASN A 387 12.63 -21.26 -4.05
N GLN A 388 12.23 -21.29 -2.77
CA GLN A 388 13.13 -21.24 -1.61
C GLN A 388 14.06 -20.01 -1.63
N ASN A 389 13.54 -18.84 -2.00
CA ASN A 389 14.28 -17.58 -1.92
C ASN A 389 14.22 -17.00 -0.50
N VAL A 390 15.34 -16.46 0.00
CA VAL A 390 15.37 -15.71 1.27
C VAL A 390 14.82 -14.30 1.04
N GLY A 391 14.00 -13.81 1.97
CA GLY A 391 13.47 -12.44 1.93
C GLY A 391 12.92 -12.01 3.30
N PHE A 392 12.52 -10.74 3.43
CA PHE A 392 12.04 -10.18 4.70
C PHE A 392 10.78 -10.89 5.27
N ASN A 393 10.01 -11.55 4.41
CA ASN A 393 8.84 -12.38 4.76
C ASN A 393 9.12 -13.90 4.64
N ASN A 394 10.36 -14.30 4.34
CA ASN A 394 10.77 -15.71 4.20
C ASN A 394 12.18 -15.96 4.75
N ALA A 395 12.24 -16.29 6.05
CA ALA A 395 13.48 -16.46 6.78
C ALA A 395 14.34 -17.65 6.30
N ALA A 396 15.66 -17.48 6.39
CA ALA A 396 16.65 -18.42 5.89
C ALA A 396 16.53 -19.85 6.47
N PHE A 397 16.03 -20.02 7.69
CA PHE A 397 15.84 -21.36 8.29
C PHE A 397 14.67 -22.13 7.66
N ILE A 398 13.60 -21.44 7.23
CA ILE A 398 12.48 -22.05 6.49
C ILE A 398 12.98 -22.44 5.10
N THR A 399 13.65 -21.50 4.42
CA THR A 399 14.28 -21.69 3.11
C THR A 399 15.24 -22.88 3.07
N ARG A 400 16.09 -23.06 4.09
CA ARG A 400 17.04 -24.19 4.18
C ARG A 400 16.39 -25.55 4.43
N ASN A 401 15.08 -25.61 4.74
CA ASN A 401 14.37 -26.84 5.06
C ASN A 401 13.21 -27.09 4.07
N PRO A 402 13.34 -28.05 3.13
CA PRO A 402 12.30 -28.36 2.15
C PRO A 402 10.94 -28.75 2.75
N PHE A 403 10.92 -29.40 3.93
CA PHE A 403 9.67 -29.76 4.61
C PHE A 403 8.96 -28.52 5.17
N LEU A 404 9.67 -27.62 5.83
CA LEU A 404 9.11 -26.35 6.32
C LEU A 404 8.69 -25.43 5.17
N SER A 405 9.46 -25.40 4.08
CA SER A 405 9.09 -24.71 2.84
C SER A 405 7.78 -25.25 2.25
N LYS A 406 7.63 -26.58 2.16
CA LYS A 406 6.40 -27.24 1.68
C LYS A 406 5.20 -26.97 2.60
N LEU A 407 5.39 -27.02 3.92
CA LEU A 407 4.32 -26.72 4.90
C LEU A 407 3.86 -25.27 4.81
N LYS A 408 4.80 -24.31 4.74
CA LYS A 408 4.50 -22.88 4.53
C LYS A 408 3.78 -22.63 3.20
N LEU A 409 4.16 -23.35 2.14
CA LEU A 409 3.51 -23.25 0.82
C LEU A 409 2.07 -23.78 0.84
N ILE A 410 1.80 -24.90 1.53
CA ILE A 410 0.43 -25.43 1.73
C ILE A 410 -0.42 -24.40 2.50
N TYR A 411 0.12 -23.85 3.60
CA TYR A 411 -0.53 -22.78 4.35
C TYR A 411 -0.83 -21.55 3.49
N TYR A 412 0.13 -21.08 2.69
CA TYR A 412 -0.06 -19.94 1.79
C TYR A 412 -1.10 -20.21 0.70
N TYR A 413 -1.17 -21.42 0.12
CA TYR A 413 -2.23 -21.75 -0.84
C TYR A 413 -3.62 -21.80 -0.19
N LEU A 414 -3.75 -22.38 1.00
CA LEU A 414 -5.02 -22.39 1.75
C LEU A 414 -5.45 -20.96 2.13
N PHE A 415 -4.51 -20.15 2.62
CA PHE A 415 -4.77 -18.75 2.95
C PHE A 415 -5.14 -17.93 1.70
N ALA A 416 -4.44 -18.09 0.58
CA ALA A 416 -4.76 -17.43 -0.68
C ALA A 416 -6.15 -17.81 -1.22
N PHE A 417 -6.57 -19.06 -1.07
CA PHE A 417 -7.92 -19.51 -1.42
C PHE A 417 -9.00 -18.83 -0.56
N ILE A 418 -8.83 -18.82 0.77
CA ILE A 418 -9.76 -18.15 1.69
C ILE A 418 -9.79 -16.64 1.45
N TYR A 419 -8.62 -16.02 1.25
CA TYR A 419 -8.48 -14.60 0.88
C TYR A 419 -9.23 -14.26 -0.42
N GLY A 420 -9.19 -15.15 -1.41
CA GLY A 420 -9.99 -15.05 -2.62
C GLY A 420 -11.50 -15.10 -2.38
N LEU A 421 -11.97 -16.00 -1.51
CA LEU A 421 -13.39 -16.13 -1.16
C LEU A 421 -13.95 -14.94 -0.37
N VAL A 422 -13.16 -14.33 0.53
CA VAL A 422 -13.63 -13.15 1.28
C VAL A 422 -13.54 -11.87 0.45
N GLY A 423 -12.51 -11.73 -0.38
CA GLY A 423 -12.33 -10.59 -1.29
C GLY A 423 -13.38 -10.53 -2.40
N SER A 424 -13.80 -11.68 -2.93
CA SER A 424 -14.85 -11.78 -3.96
C SER A 424 -16.26 -11.44 -3.47
N CYS A 425 -16.44 -11.13 -2.18
CA CYS A 425 -17.67 -10.54 -1.64
C CYS A 425 -17.82 -9.04 -1.97
N SER A 426 -16.82 -8.41 -2.59
CA SER A 426 -16.83 -7.00 -3.02
C SER A 426 -17.81 -6.73 -4.16
N ASP A 427 -18.68 -5.73 -3.98
CA ASP A 427 -19.49 -5.17 -5.07
C ASP A 427 -18.64 -4.34 -6.05
N VAL A 428 -17.60 -3.67 -5.53
CA VAL A 428 -16.60 -2.89 -6.28
C VAL A 428 -15.23 -3.11 -5.66
N VAL A 429 -14.21 -3.35 -6.49
CA VAL A 429 -12.81 -3.40 -6.10
C VAL A 429 -12.04 -2.32 -6.83
N MET A 430 -11.29 -1.52 -6.08
CA MET A 430 -10.37 -0.52 -6.62
C MET A 430 -8.94 -0.96 -6.29
N VAL A 431 -8.03 -0.89 -7.26
CA VAL A 431 -6.62 -1.26 -7.08
C VAL A 431 -5.71 -0.10 -7.47
N ASN A 432 -4.63 0.10 -6.71
CA ASN A 432 -3.76 1.26 -6.86
C ASN A 432 -2.77 1.19 -8.05
N SER A 433 -2.68 0.06 -8.76
CA SER A 433 -1.72 -0.14 -9.86
C SER A 433 -2.08 -1.36 -10.72
N SER A 434 -1.44 -1.48 -11.89
CA SER A 434 -1.49 -2.68 -12.73
C SER A 434 -0.83 -3.90 -12.03
N TRP A 435 0.18 -3.68 -11.18
CA TRP A 435 0.77 -4.76 -10.37
C TRP A 435 -0.25 -5.33 -9.39
N THR A 436 -0.95 -4.47 -8.63
CA THR A 436 -1.99 -4.88 -7.68
C THR A 436 -3.20 -5.50 -8.40
N LEU A 437 -3.58 -4.97 -9.57
CA LEU A 437 -4.61 -5.56 -10.43
C LEU A 437 -4.32 -7.02 -10.74
N ASN A 438 -3.13 -7.33 -11.25
CA ASN A 438 -2.76 -8.67 -11.68
C ASN A 438 -2.84 -9.70 -10.53
N HIS A 439 -2.42 -9.32 -9.33
CA HIS A 439 -2.57 -10.19 -8.15
C HIS A 439 -4.04 -10.38 -7.74
N ILE A 440 -4.85 -9.31 -7.72
CA ILE A 440 -6.26 -9.39 -7.32
C ILE A 440 -7.10 -10.17 -8.34
N LEU A 441 -6.87 -10.00 -9.65
CA LEU A 441 -7.50 -10.82 -10.69
C LEU A 441 -7.15 -12.31 -10.54
N SER A 442 -5.90 -12.64 -10.21
CA SER A 442 -5.46 -14.02 -9.98
C SER A 442 -6.07 -14.66 -8.74
N LEU A 443 -6.13 -13.90 -7.63
CA LEU A 443 -6.52 -14.40 -6.31
C LEU A 443 -8.03 -14.35 -6.06
N TRP A 444 -8.68 -13.21 -6.33
CA TRP A 444 -10.09 -12.97 -6.03
C TRP A 444 -11.02 -13.29 -7.21
N LYS A 445 -10.49 -13.25 -8.45
CA LYS A 445 -11.20 -13.61 -9.70
C LYS A 445 -12.45 -12.77 -10.03
N VAL A 446 -12.56 -11.56 -9.47
CA VAL A 446 -13.69 -10.62 -9.67
C VAL A 446 -13.38 -9.50 -10.68
N GLY A 447 -12.85 -9.88 -11.84
CA GLY A 447 -12.46 -8.92 -12.89
C GLY A 447 -13.60 -8.10 -13.48
N ASN A 448 -14.85 -8.49 -13.26
CA ASN A 448 -16.05 -7.76 -13.66
C ASN A 448 -16.40 -6.56 -12.76
N CYS A 449 -15.78 -6.42 -11.58
CA CYS A 449 -15.96 -5.27 -10.68
C CYS A 449 -14.64 -4.66 -10.20
N THR A 450 -13.51 -5.03 -10.80
CA THR A 450 -12.17 -4.53 -10.42
C THR A 450 -11.68 -3.43 -11.37
N ASN A 451 -11.48 -2.22 -10.84
CA ASN A 451 -11.00 -1.05 -11.58
C ASN A 451 -9.62 -0.60 -11.05
N ILE A 452 -8.73 -0.15 -11.94
CA ILE A 452 -7.54 0.61 -11.52
C ILE A 452 -7.99 2.03 -11.10
N VAL A 453 -7.59 2.45 -9.92
CA VAL A 453 -7.74 3.81 -9.40
C VAL A 453 -6.40 4.19 -8.77
N TYR A 454 -5.50 4.76 -9.57
CA TYR A 454 -4.18 5.20 -9.12
C TYR A 454 -4.28 6.13 -7.90
N PRO A 455 -3.39 6.03 -6.90
CA PRO A 455 -3.50 6.85 -5.70
C PRO A 455 -3.24 8.32 -6.04
N PRO A 456 -3.91 9.26 -5.35
CA PRO A 456 -3.75 10.67 -5.61
C PRO A 456 -2.34 11.10 -5.19
N CYS A 457 -1.62 11.73 -6.11
CA CYS A 457 -0.30 12.31 -5.89
C CYS A 457 -0.41 13.84 -6.03
N ASP A 458 0.27 14.61 -5.17
CA ASP A 458 0.28 16.07 -5.27
C ASP A 458 1.24 16.55 -6.36
N VAL A 459 0.94 16.21 -7.61
CA VAL A 459 1.81 16.52 -8.75
C VAL A 459 1.94 18.02 -8.97
N GLN A 460 0.92 18.84 -8.64
CA GLN A 460 0.95 20.27 -8.95
C GLN A 460 2.02 20.99 -8.13
N THR A 461 2.05 20.77 -6.81
CA THR A 461 3.01 21.43 -5.91
C THR A 461 4.48 21.13 -6.25
N PHE A 462 4.76 20.02 -6.93
CA PHE A 462 6.08 19.68 -7.46
C PHE A 462 6.29 20.12 -8.92
N LEU A 463 5.23 20.19 -9.75
CA LEU A 463 5.28 20.77 -11.09
C LEU A 463 5.52 22.29 -11.06
N ASP A 464 5.19 22.97 -9.97
CA ASP A 464 5.49 24.40 -9.78
C ASP A 464 7.01 24.66 -9.61
N ILE A 465 7.83 23.63 -9.36
CA ILE A 465 9.30 23.73 -9.33
C ILE A 465 9.84 23.97 -10.77
N PRO A 466 10.65 25.02 -11.01
CA PRO A 466 11.18 25.32 -12.34
C PRO A 466 12.23 24.32 -12.84
N LEU A 467 12.03 23.77 -14.05
CA LEU A 467 13.00 22.83 -14.66
C LEU A 467 14.36 23.42 -15.02
N ARG A 468 14.45 24.73 -15.25
CA ARG A 468 15.59 25.44 -15.86
C ARG A 468 16.30 26.43 -14.94
N GLU A 469 16.00 26.42 -13.64
CA GLU A 469 16.78 27.22 -12.70
C GLU A 469 18.21 26.67 -12.58
N LYS A 470 19.18 27.58 -12.43
CA LYS A 470 20.55 27.19 -12.12
C LYS A 470 20.57 26.66 -10.69
N LYS A 471 21.01 25.42 -10.53
CA LYS A 471 21.21 24.80 -9.22
C LYS A 471 22.10 25.67 -8.35
N THR A 472 21.74 25.79 -7.08
CA THR A 472 22.51 26.55 -6.09
C THR A 472 23.79 25.81 -5.69
N THR A 473 23.75 24.48 -5.74
CA THR A 473 24.83 23.57 -5.39
C THR A 473 25.62 23.12 -6.64
N PRO A 474 26.96 23.28 -6.64
CA PRO A 474 27.80 22.75 -7.71
C PRO A 474 28.00 21.24 -7.55
N GLY A 475 27.61 20.45 -8.54
CA GLY A 475 27.73 19.00 -8.53
C GLY A 475 26.49 18.28 -9.04
N HIS A 476 26.35 17.01 -8.68
CA HIS A 476 25.14 16.23 -8.91
C HIS A 476 24.63 15.60 -7.62
N LEU A 477 23.52 16.15 -7.12
CA LEU A 477 22.74 15.58 -6.03
C LEU A 477 21.90 14.39 -6.51
N LEU A 478 21.91 13.31 -5.75
CA LEU A 478 21.02 12.15 -5.85
C LEU A 478 20.16 12.09 -4.58
N VAL A 479 18.89 11.76 -4.72
CA VAL A 479 17.93 11.75 -3.60
C VAL A 479 17.15 10.46 -3.58
N SER A 480 16.78 9.97 -2.40
CA SER A 480 15.70 8.98 -2.25
C SER A 480 14.67 9.48 -1.24
N VAL A 481 13.40 9.22 -1.53
CA VAL A 481 12.27 9.67 -0.71
C VAL A 481 11.46 8.45 -0.28
N GLY A 482 11.53 8.08 1.00
CA GLY A 482 10.83 6.92 1.54
C GLY A 482 11.03 6.73 3.04
N GLN A 483 10.02 6.19 3.72
CA GLN A 483 10.15 5.81 5.15
C GLN A 483 11.28 4.78 5.34
N PHE A 484 12.04 4.89 6.42
CA PHE A 484 13.21 4.05 6.69
C PHE A 484 12.84 2.62 7.11
N ARG A 485 12.15 1.87 6.24
CA ARG A 485 11.67 0.49 6.43
C ARG A 485 12.54 -0.55 5.70
N PRO A 486 12.46 -1.86 6.06
CA PRO A 486 13.26 -2.92 5.41
C PRO A 486 12.98 -3.06 3.91
N GLU A 487 11.70 -3.05 3.51
CA GLU A 487 11.26 -3.28 2.12
C GLU A 487 11.69 -2.18 1.15
N LYS A 488 11.99 -0.97 1.63
CA LYS A 488 12.53 0.13 0.81
C LYS A 488 13.98 -0.09 0.35
N ASN A 489 14.69 -1.04 0.96
CA ASN A 489 16.02 -1.50 0.52
C ASN A 489 17.05 -0.37 0.33
N HIS A 490 17.11 0.58 1.26
CA HIS A 490 18.16 1.61 1.31
C HIS A 490 19.61 1.07 1.21
N PRO A 491 19.96 -0.13 1.72
CA PRO A 491 21.31 -0.67 1.53
C PRO A 491 21.72 -0.86 0.06
N LEU A 492 20.78 -1.16 -0.84
CA LEU A 492 21.05 -1.23 -2.29
C LEU A 492 21.46 0.15 -2.84
N GLN A 493 20.82 1.24 -2.38
CA GLN A 493 21.14 2.60 -2.80
C GLN A 493 22.56 3.00 -2.37
N ILE A 494 22.88 2.83 -1.09
CA ILE A 494 24.19 3.21 -0.53
C ILE A 494 25.32 2.43 -1.22
N LYS A 495 25.15 1.12 -1.45
CA LYS A 495 26.15 0.31 -2.16
C LYS A 495 26.27 0.63 -3.64
N ALA A 496 25.17 0.87 -4.34
CA ALA A 496 25.21 1.30 -5.75
C ALA A 496 25.88 2.68 -5.90
N PHE A 497 25.66 3.57 -4.93
CA PHE A 497 26.35 4.86 -4.85
C PHE A 497 27.85 4.71 -4.53
N ALA A 498 28.23 3.81 -3.62
CA ALA A 498 29.64 3.45 -3.40
C ALA A 498 30.30 2.88 -4.67
N LYS A 499 29.58 2.04 -5.43
CA LYS A 499 30.05 1.52 -6.73
C LYS A 499 30.20 2.63 -7.77
N LEU A 500 29.28 3.59 -7.83
CA LEU A 500 29.37 4.77 -8.70
C LEU A 500 30.62 5.60 -8.38
N LEU A 501 30.87 5.91 -7.11
CA LEU A 501 32.07 6.65 -6.67
C LEU A 501 33.38 5.91 -7.00
N ASN A 502 33.36 4.57 -7.04
CA ASN A 502 34.52 3.75 -7.39
C ASN A 502 34.69 3.50 -8.91
N LYS A 503 33.71 3.83 -9.77
CA LYS A 503 33.86 3.68 -11.23
C LYS A 503 34.77 4.79 -11.78
N LYS A 504 35.88 4.40 -12.42
CA LYS A 504 36.76 5.33 -13.16
C LYS A 504 36.05 5.88 -14.39
N VAL A 505 35.48 7.07 -14.26
CA VAL A 505 35.00 7.89 -15.39
C VAL A 505 36.22 8.56 -16.05
N ALA A 506 36.16 8.76 -17.38
CA ALA A 506 37.28 9.33 -18.14
C ALA A 506 37.54 10.81 -17.83
N GLU A 507 36.49 11.54 -17.44
CA GLU A 507 36.55 12.91 -16.93
C GLU A 507 36.34 12.91 -15.40
N PRO A 508 36.89 13.89 -14.66
CA PRO A 508 36.59 14.07 -13.25
C PRO A 508 35.09 14.30 -13.04
N LEU A 509 34.44 13.40 -12.29
CA LEU A 509 33.03 13.59 -11.92
C LEU A 509 32.88 14.87 -11.06
N PRO A 510 31.87 15.71 -11.32
CA PRO A 510 31.45 16.73 -10.37
C PRO A 510 31.11 16.12 -9.02
N SER A 511 31.22 16.89 -7.93
CA SER A 511 30.90 16.41 -6.57
C SER A 511 29.53 15.72 -6.55
N LEU A 512 29.49 14.48 -6.07
CA LEU A 512 28.29 13.67 -5.96
C LEU A 512 27.87 13.59 -4.49
N LYS A 513 26.56 13.69 -4.23
CA LYS A 513 26.01 13.39 -2.89
C LYS A 513 24.72 12.58 -3.00
N LEU A 514 24.54 11.65 -2.07
CA LEU A 514 23.30 10.90 -1.88
C LEU A 514 22.59 11.41 -0.63
N VAL A 515 21.34 11.84 -0.76
CA VAL A 515 20.51 12.25 0.38
C VAL A 515 19.35 11.27 0.55
N LEU A 516 19.32 10.62 1.71
CA LEU A 516 18.28 9.68 2.09
C LEU A 516 17.25 10.43 2.93
N ILE A 517 16.10 10.76 2.32
CA ILE A 517 15.02 11.53 2.91
C ILE A 517 13.89 10.59 3.32
N GLY A 518 13.58 10.53 4.62
CA GLY A 518 12.66 9.52 5.11
C GLY A 518 12.00 9.80 6.44
N GLY A 519 10.83 9.19 6.60
CA GLY A 519 10.14 9.14 7.88
C GLY A 519 10.72 8.06 8.79
N CYS A 520 10.92 8.40 10.08
CA CYS A 520 11.08 7.44 11.16
C CYS A 520 9.82 7.51 12.05
N ARG A 521 9.11 6.39 12.19
CA ARG A 521 7.85 6.30 12.96
C ARG A 521 8.05 5.76 14.38
N ASN A 522 9.11 4.99 14.59
CA ASN A 522 9.40 4.29 15.84
C ASN A 522 10.89 3.91 15.94
N GLN A 523 11.26 3.32 17.09
CA GLN A 523 12.64 2.93 17.41
C GLN A 523 13.26 1.94 16.39
N ASP A 524 12.45 1.06 15.77
CA ASP A 524 12.92 0.13 14.73
C ASP A 524 13.40 0.87 13.46
N ASP A 525 12.86 2.06 13.17
CA ASP A 525 13.32 2.90 12.06
C ASP A 525 14.57 3.69 12.42
N GLU A 526 14.64 4.22 13.65
CA GLU A 526 15.83 4.91 14.16
C GLU A 526 17.05 3.97 14.21
N LEU A 527 16.86 2.73 14.69
CA LEU A 527 17.88 1.69 14.66
C LEU A 527 18.32 1.38 13.22
N ARG A 528 17.39 1.42 12.26
CA ARG A 528 17.70 1.20 10.83
C ARG A 528 18.49 2.35 10.21
N VAL A 529 18.18 3.60 10.55
CA VAL A 529 19.02 4.75 10.14
C VAL A 529 20.43 4.63 10.70
N ASN A 530 20.58 4.21 11.96
CA ASN A 530 21.90 3.98 12.56
C ASN A 530 22.67 2.81 11.90
N GLN A 531 21.99 1.76 11.45
CA GLN A 531 22.59 0.70 10.63
C GLN A 531 23.01 1.20 9.24
N LEU A 532 22.24 2.08 8.62
CA LEU A 532 22.56 2.66 7.31
C LEU A 532 23.73 3.66 7.38
N ARG A 533 23.86 4.42 8.46
CA ARG A 533 25.04 5.29 8.70
C ARG A 533 26.32 4.46 8.80
N ARG A 534 26.31 3.39 9.59
CA ARG A 534 27.42 2.43 9.68
C ARG A 534 27.74 1.78 8.33
N LEU A 535 26.74 1.49 7.50
CA LEU A 535 27.00 0.98 6.15
C LEU A 535 27.74 2.02 5.26
N SER A 536 27.46 3.32 5.41
CA SER A 536 28.25 4.37 4.73
C SER A 536 29.67 4.50 5.28
N GLU A 537 29.85 4.33 6.60
CA GLU A 537 31.16 4.31 7.27
C GLU A 537 32.00 3.08 6.83
N ASP A 538 31.42 1.87 6.85
CA ASP A 538 32.02 0.60 6.41
C ASP A 538 32.43 0.62 4.92
N LEU A 539 31.76 1.45 4.11
CA LEU A 539 32.05 1.67 2.68
C LEU A 539 32.96 2.88 2.42
N GLY A 540 33.31 3.67 3.45
CA GLY A 540 34.18 4.84 3.34
C GLY A 540 33.59 6.05 2.61
N ILE A 541 32.25 6.19 2.60
CA ILE A 541 31.50 7.21 1.84
C ILE A 541 30.60 8.08 2.73
N GLN A 542 30.84 8.13 4.04
CA GLN A 542 29.96 8.81 5.00
C GLN A 542 29.88 10.34 4.82
N GLU A 543 30.89 10.98 4.21
CA GLU A 543 30.85 12.42 3.88
C GLU A 543 29.94 12.76 2.67
N ASP A 544 29.68 11.75 1.83
CA ASP A 544 28.90 11.85 0.60
C ASP A 544 27.44 11.38 0.78
N VAL A 545 27.08 10.83 1.94
CA VAL A 545 25.73 10.32 2.25
C VAL A 545 25.07 11.07 3.41
N GLU A 546 24.09 11.93 3.11
CA GLU A 546 23.32 12.68 4.12
C GLU A 546 22.00 11.96 4.47
N PHE A 547 21.60 12.02 5.75
CA PHE A 547 20.36 11.40 6.26
C PHE A 547 19.39 12.47 6.77
N LYS A 548 18.25 12.62 6.09
CA LYS A 548 17.20 13.61 6.37
C LYS A 548 15.97 12.94 6.95
N ILE A 549 15.83 13.02 8.27
CA ILE A 549 14.79 12.32 9.03
C ILE A 549 13.64 13.27 9.35
N ASN A 550 12.40 12.91 9.00
CA ASN A 550 11.17 13.64 9.37
C ASN A 550 11.20 15.16 9.00
N ILE A 551 11.88 15.53 7.90
CA ILE A 551 12.06 16.94 7.51
C ILE A 551 10.74 17.62 7.07
N PRO A 552 10.63 18.96 7.19
CA PRO A 552 9.48 19.71 6.65
C PRO A 552 9.32 19.57 5.13
N PHE A 553 8.09 19.70 4.66
CA PHE A 553 7.75 19.59 3.23
C PHE A 553 8.46 20.62 2.34
N ASP A 554 8.74 21.82 2.85
CA ASP A 554 9.52 22.83 2.11
C ASP A 554 11.01 22.46 1.98
N GLU A 555 11.60 21.79 2.98
CA GLU A 555 12.97 21.26 2.89
C GLU A 555 13.01 20.09 1.88
N LEU A 556 12.01 19.20 1.88
CA LEU A 556 11.86 18.15 0.86
C LEU A 556 11.81 18.74 -0.57
N LYS A 557 11.00 19.78 -0.81
CA LYS A 557 10.95 20.44 -2.12
C LYS A 557 12.31 21.00 -2.55
N HIS A 558 13.07 21.60 -1.63
CA HIS A 558 14.40 22.14 -1.93
C HIS A 558 15.40 21.04 -2.32
N TYR A 559 15.41 19.91 -1.60
CA TYR A 559 16.23 18.75 -2.00
C TYR A 559 15.80 18.19 -3.37
N LEU A 560 14.49 18.17 -3.67
CA LEU A 560 13.99 17.70 -4.97
C LEU A 560 14.27 18.67 -6.13
N SER A 561 14.33 19.99 -5.91
CA SER A 561 14.69 20.97 -6.95
C SER A 561 16.19 20.91 -7.30
N GLU A 562 17.05 20.70 -6.30
CA GLU A 562 18.50 20.55 -6.51
C GLU A 562 18.87 19.14 -7.03
N ALA A 563 17.98 18.16 -6.94
CA ALA A 563 18.24 16.77 -7.33
C ALA A 563 18.47 16.58 -8.84
N THR A 564 19.32 15.61 -9.18
CA THR A 564 19.58 15.17 -10.57
C THR A 564 18.93 13.81 -10.82
N ILE A 565 19.11 12.88 -9.88
CA ILE A 565 18.57 11.52 -9.94
C ILE A 565 17.70 11.27 -8.70
N GLY A 566 16.47 10.77 -8.91
CA GLY A 566 15.63 10.21 -7.86
C GLY A 566 15.80 8.70 -7.80
N LEU A 567 16.26 8.15 -6.68
CA LEU A 567 16.51 6.71 -6.48
C LEU A 567 15.34 6.04 -5.74
N HIS A 568 14.90 4.90 -6.26
CA HIS A 568 13.89 4.05 -5.62
C HIS A 568 14.26 2.57 -5.78
N THR A 569 14.35 1.82 -4.68
CA THR A 569 14.91 0.46 -4.65
C THR A 569 13.98 -0.62 -4.08
N MET A 570 12.72 -0.29 -3.83
CA MET A 570 11.76 -1.29 -3.31
C MET A 570 11.38 -2.29 -4.42
N TRP A 571 11.86 -3.53 -4.26
CA TRP A 571 11.39 -4.66 -5.06
C TRP A 571 9.88 -4.86 -4.87
N ASN A 572 9.15 -4.88 -5.98
CA ASN A 572 7.69 -4.99 -6.05
C ASN A 572 6.95 -3.92 -5.23
N GLU A 573 7.43 -2.66 -5.28
CA GLU A 573 6.67 -1.49 -4.83
C GLU A 573 5.27 -1.50 -5.46
N HIS A 574 4.25 -1.34 -4.62
CA HIS A 574 2.87 -1.57 -5.02
C HIS A 574 2.37 -0.48 -5.98
N PHE A 575 2.82 0.77 -5.76
CA PHE A 575 2.67 1.88 -6.71
C PHE A 575 3.92 2.78 -6.66
N GLY A 576 4.10 3.53 -5.57
CA GLY A 576 5.24 4.44 -5.37
C GLY A 576 4.90 5.92 -5.57
N ILE A 577 4.17 6.53 -4.63
CA ILE A 577 3.80 7.96 -4.71
C ILE A 577 5.05 8.85 -4.82
N GLY A 578 6.07 8.62 -3.98
CA GLY A 578 7.36 9.34 -4.06
C GLY A 578 8.10 9.20 -5.39
N VAL A 579 7.82 8.16 -6.19
CA VAL A 579 8.36 8.00 -7.56
C VAL A 579 7.72 9.02 -8.50
N VAL A 580 6.40 9.22 -8.38
CA VAL A 580 5.63 10.24 -9.11
C VAL A 580 6.03 11.65 -8.67
N GLU A 581 6.20 11.89 -7.37
CA GLU A 581 6.60 13.19 -6.81
C GLU A 581 8.00 13.59 -7.28
N CYS A 582 8.96 12.66 -7.25
CA CYS A 582 10.30 12.84 -7.84
C CYS A 582 10.25 13.14 -9.35
N MET A 583 9.35 12.51 -10.11
CA MET A 583 9.15 12.82 -11.53
C MET A 583 8.52 14.20 -11.73
N ALA A 584 7.52 14.58 -10.92
CA ALA A 584 6.84 15.88 -10.98
C ALA A 584 7.80 17.04 -10.67
N ALA A 585 8.65 16.89 -9.65
CA ALA A 585 9.72 17.83 -9.32
C ALA A 585 10.78 17.96 -10.43
N GLY A 586 10.79 17.02 -11.39
CA GLY A 586 11.74 17.01 -12.48
C GLY A 586 13.10 16.44 -12.07
N THR A 587 13.15 15.38 -11.27
CA THR A 587 14.34 14.52 -11.18
C THR A 587 14.32 13.50 -12.33
N ILE A 588 15.48 12.95 -12.71
CA ILE A 588 15.49 11.74 -13.54
C ILE A 588 15.32 10.55 -12.61
N ILE A 589 14.18 9.89 -12.68
CA ILE A 589 13.89 8.74 -11.83
C ILE A 589 14.69 7.50 -12.29
N LEU A 590 15.28 6.80 -11.32
CA LEU A 590 15.90 5.49 -11.44
C LEU A 590 15.27 4.58 -10.37
N ALA A 591 14.32 3.75 -10.79
CA ALA A 591 13.48 2.95 -9.89
C ALA A 591 13.72 1.43 -10.06
N HIS A 592 13.15 0.63 -9.18
CA HIS A 592 13.25 -0.83 -9.30
C HIS A 592 12.49 -1.36 -10.52
N ASN A 593 13.10 -2.27 -11.28
CA ASN A 593 12.52 -2.91 -12.47
C ASN A 593 11.41 -3.95 -12.16
N SER A 594 10.49 -3.62 -11.24
CA SER A 594 9.27 -4.39 -10.96
C SER A 594 8.19 -3.51 -10.31
N GLY A 595 7.04 -4.09 -9.95
CA GLY A 595 5.95 -3.36 -9.29
C GLY A 595 5.28 -2.29 -10.14
N GLY A 596 4.58 -1.38 -9.48
CA GLY A 596 4.00 -0.17 -10.09
C GLY A 596 5.03 0.78 -10.74
N PRO A 597 6.28 0.93 -10.24
CA PRO A 597 7.29 1.72 -10.91
C PRO A 597 7.55 1.25 -12.35
N LYS A 598 7.61 -0.06 -12.60
CA LYS A 598 7.78 -0.64 -13.94
C LYS A 598 6.52 -0.66 -14.79
N LEU A 599 5.38 -1.05 -14.21
CA LEU A 599 4.17 -1.32 -14.98
C LEU A 599 3.34 -0.06 -15.27
N ASP A 600 3.41 0.94 -14.41
CA ASP A 600 2.50 2.09 -14.46
C ASP A 600 3.26 3.42 -14.57
N ILE A 601 4.32 3.64 -13.78
CA ILE A 601 4.92 4.97 -13.59
C ILE A 601 6.01 5.26 -14.64
N VAL A 602 7.13 4.52 -14.61
CA VAL A 602 8.33 4.73 -15.45
C VAL A 602 8.15 4.04 -16.81
N VAL A 603 7.09 4.43 -17.51
CA VAL A 603 6.70 3.91 -18.82
C VAL A 603 6.86 5.00 -19.90
N PRO A 604 7.13 4.66 -21.18
CA PRO A 604 7.32 5.65 -22.22
C PRO A 604 6.08 6.53 -22.44
N HIS A 605 6.26 7.85 -22.46
CA HIS A 605 5.20 8.82 -22.72
C HIS A 605 5.37 9.37 -24.14
N GLN A 606 4.35 9.26 -24.99
CA GLN A 606 4.44 9.62 -26.41
C GLN A 606 5.61 8.94 -27.17
N ARG A 607 5.95 7.71 -26.75
CA ARG A 607 7.14 6.91 -27.18
C ARG A 607 8.50 7.39 -26.66
N GLU A 608 8.55 8.50 -25.92
CA GLU A 608 9.77 9.04 -25.33
C GLU A 608 10.05 8.52 -23.91
N ILE A 609 11.32 8.56 -23.51
CA ILE A 609 11.80 8.06 -22.21
C ILE A 609 11.41 9.03 -21.08
N THR A 610 10.87 8.49 -20.00
CA THR A 610 10.43 9.21 -18.77
C THR A 610 11.32 8.95 -17.55
N GLY A 611 12.23 7.97 -17.63
CA GLY A 611 13.11 7.57 -16.54
C GLY A 611 13.75 6.21 -16.83
N PHE A 612 14.38 5.62 -15.82
CA PHE A 612 15.14 4.36 -15.93
C PHE A 612 14.74 3.35 -14.85
N LEU A 613 15.03 2.07 -15.12
CA LEU A 613 14.69 0.93 -14.27
C LEU A 613 15.92 0.04 -14.09
N ALA A 614 16.19 -0.40 -12.85
CA ALA A 614 17.32 -1.27 -12.52
C ALA A 614 16.98 -2.32 -11.43
N GLU A 615 17.78 -3.39 -11.35
CA GLU A 615 17.57 -4.54 -10.46
C GLU A 615 18.72 -4.80 -9.46
N SER A 616 19.98 -4.52 -9.83
CA SER A 616 21.16 -4.95 -9.05
C SER A 616 22.10 -3.80 -8.67
N GLU A 617 22.95 -4.03 -7.64
CA GLU A 617 23.93 -3.03 -7.17
C GLU A 617 24.84 -2.48 -8.29
N GLU A 618 25.12 -3.28 -9.32
CA GLU A 618 25.93 -2.88 -10.48
C GLU A 618 25.08 -2.11 -11.52
N ASP A 619 23.89 -2.62 -11.83
CA ASP A 619 22.94 -2.06 -12.80
C ASP A 619 22.47 -0.63 -12.41
N TYR A 620 22.21 -0.40 -11.11
CA TYR A 620 22.01 0.96 -10.59
C TYR A 620 23.25 1.84 -10.78
N ALA A 621 24.46 1.33 -10.50
CA ALA A 621 25.69 2.12 -10.62
C ALA A 621 26.01 2.48 -12.09
N GLU A 622 25.79 1.57 -13.02
CA GLU A 622 25.98 1.79 -14.46
C GLU A 622 24.92 2.73 -15.03
N THR A 623 23.66 2.57 -14.62
CA THR A 623 22.58 3.48 -15.02
C THR A 623 22.78 4.89 -14.44
N MET A 624 23.33 5.02 -13.22
CA MET A 624 23.73 6.33 -12.68
C MET A 624 24.88 6.96 -13.50
N VAL A 625 25.92 6.21 -13.87
CA VAL A 625 26.97 6.72 -14.79
C VAL A 625 26.39 7.14 -16.14
N HIS A 626 25.45 6.36 -16.69
CA HIS A 626 24.77 6.70 -17.95
C HIS A 626 23.99 8.01 -17.84
N ILE A 627 23.18 8.19 -16.78
CA ILE A 627 22.42 9.44 -16.57
C ILE A 627 23.35 10.63 -16.33
N LEU A 628 24.45 10.45 -15.59
CA LEU A 628 25.39 11.53 -15.27
C LEU A 628 26.22 11.98 -16.49
N SER A 629 26.49 11.07 -17.44
CA SER A 629 27.24 11.36 -18.67
C SER A 629 26.38 11.96 -19.82
N MET A 630 25.05 12.06 -19.65
CA MET A 630 24.19 12.72 -20.63
C MET A 630 24.38 14.24 -20.66
N SER A 631 24.21 14.84 -21.84
CA SER A 631 24.10 16.30 -21.98
C SER A 631 22.95 16.86 -21.13
N GLU A 632 23.09 18.11 -20.68
CA GLU A 632 22.03 18.80 -19.94
C GLU A 632 20.72 18.84 -20.73
N GLU A 633 20.79 19.03 -22.05
CA GLU A 633 19.64 18.99 -22.96
C GLU A 633 18.93 17.62 -22.96
N LYS A 634 19.66 16.50 -23.10
CA LYS A 634 19.03 15.17 -23.09
C LYS A 634 18.44 14.83 -21.73
N ARG A 635 19.10 15.27 -20.64
CA ARG A 635 18.55 15.19 -19.28
C ARG A 635 17.27 16.02 -19.13
N LEU A 636 17.26 17.26 -19.62
CA LEU A 636 16.11 18.15 -19.60
C LEU A 636 14.94 17.58 -20.41
N GLN A 637 15.18 16.94 -21.55
CA GLN A 637 14.14 16.27 -22.32
C GLN A 637 13.48 15.15 -21.50
N ILE A 638 14.26 14.26 -20.88
CA ILE A 638 13.72 13.17 -20.03
C ILE A 638 12.92 13.73 -18.86
N ARG A 639 13.43 14.77 -18.17
CA ARG A 639 12.73 15.48 -17.09
C ARG A 639 11.40 16.10 -17.56
N SER A 640 11.35 16.64 -18.78
CA SER A 640 10.14 17.20 -19.39
C SER A 640 9.13 16.10 -19.74
N ASN A 641 9.57 15.00 -20.35
CA ASN A 641 8.75 13.83 -20.67
C ASN A 641 8.13 13.22 -19.40
N ALA A 642 8.93 13.08 -18.33
CA ALA A 642 8.49 12.61 -17.02
C ALA A 642 7.34 13.49 -16.50
N ARG A 643 7.52 14.80 -16.48
CA ARG A 643 6.51 15.78 -16.01
C ARG A 643 5.25 15.82 -16.87
N ALA A 644 5.35 15.63 -18.18
CA ALA A 644 4.19 15.46 -19.05
C ALA A 644 3.37 14.19 -18.72
N SER A 645 4.01 13.15 -18.16
CA SER A 645 3.42 11.84 -17.90
C SER A 645 2.72 11.67 -16.55
N VAL A 646 2.91 12.57 -15.58
CA VAL A 646 2.42 12.37 -14.19
C VAL A 646 0.99 12.86 -13.93
N SER A 647 0.39 13.64 -14.84
CA SER A 647 -0.95 14.24 -14.68
C SER A 647 -2.06 13.20 -14.40
N ARG A 648 -1.94 12.01 -14.99
CA ARG A 648 -2.78 10.81 -14.78
C ARG A 648 -2.77 10.23 -13.36
N PHE A 649 -1.90 10.75 -12.48
CA PHE A 649 -1.79 10.38 -11.06
C PHE A 649 -2.21 11.53 -10.12
N SER A 650 -2.75 12.62 -10.65
CA SER A 650 -3.16 13.79 -9.86
C SER A 650 -4.36 13.51 -8.93
N ASP A 651 -4.51 14.33 -7.89
CA ASP A 651 -5.71 14.41 -7.05
C ASP A 651 -7.03 14.47 -7.84
N GLN A 652 -7.04 15.14 -9.00
CA GLN A 652 -8.21 15.33 -9.85
C GLN A 652 -8.57 14.05 -10.62
N GLU A 653 -7.58 13.35 -11.17
CA GLU A 653 -7.81 12.08 -11.87
C GLU A 653 -8.21 10.96 -10.90
N PHE A 654 -7.64 10.94 -9.70
CA PHE A 654 -8.10 10.07 -8.62
C PHE A 654 -9.56 10.39 -8.23
N GLU A 655 -9.93 11.67 -8.06
CA GLU A 655 -11.31 12.05 -7.73
C GLU A 655 -12.30 11.52 -8.78
N LEU A 656 -11.99 11.67 -10.07
CA LEU A 656 -12.83 11.18 -11.17
C LEU A 656 -12.91 9.64 -11.20
N ALA A 657 -11.77 8.94 -11.15
CA ALA A 657 -11.72 7.48 -11.22
C ALA A 657 -12.35 6.80 -9.99
N PHE A 658 -12.16 7.37 -8.79
CA PHE A 658 -12.79 6.92 -7.56
C PHE A 658 -14.31 7.12 -7.61
N LEU A 659 -14.78 8.33 -7.92
CA LEU A 659 -16.22 8.66 -7.96
C LEU A 659 -16.99 7.94 -9.07
N SER A 660 -16.31 7.54 -10.15
CA SER A 660 -16.83 6.63 -11.17
C SER A 660 -16.97 5.21 -10.62
N SER A 661 -15.92 4.68 -9.99
CA SER A 661 -15.90 3.31 -9.44
C SER A 661 -16.95 3.08 -8.35
N VAL A 662 -17.06 4.00 -7.38
CA VAL A 662 -17.99 3.83 -6.24
C VAL A 662 -19.43 4.26 -6.54
N GLU A 663 -19.74 4.75 -7.75
CA GLU A 663 -21.08 5.26 -8.07
C GLU A 663 -22.17 4.20 -7.90
N ASN A 664 -21.87 2.94 -8.25
CA ASN A 664 -22.81 1.83 -8.13
C ASN A 664 -22.97 1.28 -6.70
N LEU A 665 -22.23 1.83 -5.72
CA LEU A 665 -22.48 1.59 -4.29
C LEU A 665 -23.48 2.61 -3.71
N LEU A 666 -23.72 3.73 -4.42
CA LEU A 666 -24.42 4.92 -3.92
C LEU A 666 -25.74 5.22 -4.68
N LYS A 667 -26.18 4.27 -5.51
CA LYS A 667 -27.46 4.23 -6.23
C LYS A 667 -28.42 3.28 -5.52
#